data_AF-A0A6L6LVN1-F1
#
_entry.id   AF-A0A6L6LVN1-F1
#
_cell.length_a   1.000
_cell.length_b   1.000
_cell.length_c   1.000
_cell.angle_alpha   90.00
_cell.angle_beta   90.00
_cell.angle_gamma   90.00
#
_symmetry.space_group_name_H-M   'P 1'
#
loop_
_entity.id
_entity.type
_entity.pdbx_description
1 polymer ?
#
loop_
_entity_poly.entity_id
_entity_poly.type
_entity_poly.pdbx_seq_one_letter_code
_entity_poly.pdbx_strand_id
1 'polypeptide(L)'
;MAKPLITALYERLSKDDELKGESNSITNQKKYLEEFADRKGFTNLRHFTDDGYTGRNFNRPGFQELLAEIHAGNVGAIIVKDMSRLGRNYLQVGFYTEILFPEKGIHFIAINNSVDSESGSDNDFTPFLNIMNEWYAKDTSNKIKSVFNARMADGKRCSGSIPYGYNRQAGDKQTLIIDPVASEVVKSIFDMADKGMSATQIAKQLESEQVLIPSAYTAKYHPEQNNGTHYYDPYGWSNTTVNTILDRQEYLGHTILKKSVSTSFKTNKRRETSEDEQFVFYFTHEAIISQELWDSVQKQRVRSPRMTPSGTYQQHKLSGYLFCADCGARMALQSSKKRRDGDPDDRYYSFRCGAYGQRGKVCSAHYVRADAVEDLVLSSIQRLSNFVIEDEQAFAEQLRKKAQAEADAVPAEKKKQLEELEKELDALDGKLRSLYENFVAGLIPERQYKSLMMQYDREQTFCEEQITGVKKELALAQERPMQAGRFIQLIHKYKAPAELTEEMLHDFVDKIIVHEADGRGKGRTQEIEIYFNFIGQFELAFSQKEIKAAQKQEAKRLREKNAQKKRTARKYYERKKQERYNEREGHKFEKRFCEHCGQAFWPNGNKQKYCSKECANAAKTARVKARRYAEKGDHTFRQKNCIVCGKPFWPVNGQEIMCSEECKRIHRLERQNAYYHEVVADKEKAKRDAIRERALLENDGHLYPQRECEYCGTSFWPEKHFQRFCCKACTNKAAEKKRTGADPAEKEGHRFHKRTCPVCGKEFWPAGPNTICCSRECAGRRQAVLDKERRDQLRASAAAERGGHLYDAVSCKYCGKLFYPKQPNQVYCSDECRTNGSFMMRYGHDPAAKEGHPYNKRICIHCGKEFWPAGPNTKTCSEDCSHAHGIQKMREWRDAQKELREPEISGAAV
;
A
#
# COMPACT_ATOMS: atom_id res chain seq x y z
N MET A 1 -48.51 -64.53 7.48
CA MET A 1 -49.30 -63.76 6.51
C MET A 1 -48.61 -62.42 6.34
N ALA A 2 -48.19 -62.06 5.12
CA ALA A 2 -47.58 -60.76 4.87
C ALA A 2 -48.61 -59.66 5.16
N LYS A 3 -48.21 -58.60 5.87
CA LYS A 3 -49.08 -57.46 6.16
C LYS A 3 -49.55 -56.85 4.82
N PRO A 4 -50.86 -56.62 4.61
CA PRO A 4 -51.33 -56.05 3.35
C PRO A 4 -50.73 -54.66 3.17
N LEU A 5 -50.06 -54.43 2.04
CA LEU A 5 -49.47 -53.15 1.69
C LEU A 5 -50.57 -52.11 1.44
N ILE A 6 -50.29 -50.85 1.75
CA ILE A 6 -51.22 -49.73 1.59
C ILE A 6 -51.30 -49.36 0.11
N THR A 7 -52.52 -49.17 -0.39
CA THR A 7 -52.79 -48.49 -1.65
C THR A 7 -53.06 -47.02 -1.34
N ALA A 8 -52.09 -46.16 -1.64
CA ALA A 8 -52.15 -44.74 -1.36
C ALA A 8 -52.92 -43.99 -2.46
N LEU A 9 -54.00 -43.31 -2.10
CA LEU A 9 -54.73 -42.40 -2.98
C LEU A 9 -54.27 -40.99 -2.65
N TYR A 10 -53.66 -40.29 -3.61
CA TYR A 10 -53.11 -38.95 -3.38
C TYR A 10 -53.88 -37.88 -4.13
N GLU A 11 -54.50 -36.96 -3.38
CA GLU A 11 -55.27 -35.84 -3.89
C GLU A 11 -54.60 -34.49 -3.61
N ARG A 12 -54.69 -33.57 -4.57
CA ARG A 12 -54.20 -32.21 -4.38
C ARG A 12 -54.99 -31.18 -5.16
N LEU A 13 -55.24 -30.03 -4.53
CA LEU A 13 -55.77 -28.84 -5.18
C LEU A 13 -54.86 -27.63 -4.94
N SER A 14 -54.61 -26.82 -5.96
CA SER A 14 -53.93 -25.53 -5.80
C SER A 14 -54.94 -24.45 -5.42
N LYS A 15 -54.56 -23.56 -4.52
CA LYS A 15 -55.36 -22.43 -4.04
C LYS A 15 -55.47 -21.35 -5.12
N ASP A 16 -56.40 -21.52 -6.07
CA ASP A 16 -56.86 -20.43 -6.94
C ASP A 16 -58.29 -19.98 -6.60
N ASP A 17 -59.06 -20.74 -5.79
CA ASP A 17 -60.41 -20.38 -5.36
C ASP A 17 -60.51 -20.25 -3.82
N GLU A 18 -60.90 -19.06 -3.36
CA GLU A 18 -61.07 -18.69 -1.95
C GLU A 18 -62.42 -19.15 -1.37
N LEU A 19 -62.62 -20.46 -1.20
CA LEU A 19 -63.75 -20.98 -0.42
C LEU A 19 -63.25 -21.72 0.83
N LYS A 20 -63.74 -21.31 2.01
CA LYS A 20 -63.47 -21.96 3.29
C LYS A 20 -64.33 -23.23 3.42
N GLY A 21 -63.71 -24.40 3.35
CA GLY A 21 -64.27 -25.74 3.49
C GLY A 21 -63.40 -26.75 2.72
N GLU A 22 -63.57 -28.07 2.93
CA GLU A 22 -63.03 -29.04 1.95
C GLU A 22 -63.63 -28.67 0.59
N SER A 23 -62.79 -28.30 -0.36
CA SER A 23 -63.24 -27.91 -1.69
C SER A 23 -64.01 -29.08 -2.32
N ASN A 24 -65.21 -28.85 -2.87
CA ASN A 24 -66.02 -29.87 -3.56
C ASN A 24 -65.21 -30.64 -4.63
N SER A 25 -64.16 -30.00 -5.18
CA SER A 25 -63.24 -30.60 -6.14
C SER A 25 -62.27 -31.64 -5.56
N ILE A 26 -61.96 -31.62 -4.26
CA ILE A 26 -61.15 -32.67 -3.59
C ILE A 26 -62.03 -33.85 -3.22
N THR A 27 -63.23 -33.61 -2.71
CA THR A 27 -64.21 -34.67 -2.41
C THR A 27 -64.53 -35.48 -3.68
N ASN A 28 -64.66 -34.82 -4.83
CA ASN A 28 -64.83 -35.48 -6.11
C ASN A 28 -63.58 -36.26 -6.58
N GLN A 29 -62.38 -35.82 -6.20
CA GLN A 29 -61.14 -36.55 -6.50
C GLN A 29 -61.03 -37.82 -5.66
N LYS A 30 -61.34 -37.76 -4.36
CA LYS A 30 -61.34 -38.93 -3.46
C LYS A 30 -62.24 -40.03 -4.01
N LYS A 31 -63.51 -39.71 -4.30
CA LYS A 31 -64.47 -40.65 -4.89
C LYS A 31 -63.99 -41.26 -6.22
N TYR A 32 -63.44 -40.43 -7.11
CA TYR A 32 -62.93 -40.89 -8.39
C TYR A 32 -61.76 -41.89 -8.24
N LEU A 33 -60.88 -41.67 -7.28
CA LEU A 33 -59.75 -42.56 -6.99
C LEU A 33 -60.21 -43.85 -6.30
N GLU A 34 -61.15 -43.77 -5.36
CA GLU A 34 -61.77 -44.95 -4.71
C GLU A 34 -62.47 -45.84 -5.74
N GLU A 35 -63.35 -45.26 -6.58
CA GLU A 35 -64.05 -46.01 -7.64
C GLU A 35 -63.09 -46.68 -8.64
N PHE A 36 -61.95 -46.05 -8.93
CA PHE A 36 -60.93 -46.65 -9.77
C PHE A 36 -60.21 -47.81 -9.05
N ALA A 37 -59.85 -47.61 -7.79
CA ALA A 37 -59.16 -48.60 -6.97
C ALA A 37 -60.02 -49.87 -6.78
N ASP A 38 -61.31 -49.69 -6.46
CA ASP A 38 -62.28 -50.78 -6.29
C ASP A 38 -62.47 -51.59 -7.58
N ARG A 39 -62.62 -50.91 -8.73
CA ARG A 39 -62.77 -51.58 -10.04
C ARG A 39 -61.56 -52.41 -10.45
N LYS A 40 -60.37 -52.02 -10.00
CA LYS A 40 -59.11 -52.72 -10.28
C LYS A 40 -58.72 -53.72 -9.19
N GLY A 41 -59.52 -53.84 -8.13
CA GLY A 41 -59.31 -54.80 -7.04
C GLY A 41 -58.19 -54.43 -6.07
N PHE A 42 -57.81 -53.15 -5.99
CA PHE A 42 -56.86 -52.69 -4.98
C PHE A 42 -57.49 -52.75 -3.59
N THR A 43 -56.69 -53.13 -2.58
CA THR A 43 -57.14 -53.29 -1.20
C THR A 43 -56.31 -52.40 -0.26
N ASN A 44 -56.80 -52.16 0.96
CA ASN A 44 -56.15 -51.32 1.96
C ASN A 44 -55.92 -49.86 1.49
N LEU A 45 -57.01 -49.19 1.10
CA LEU A 45 -56.99 -47.82 0.58
C LEU A 45 -56.72 -46.80 1.70
N ARG A 46 -55.82 -45.83 1.44
CA ARG A 46 -55.56 -44.72 2.36
C ARG A 46 -55.41 -43.41 1.60
N HIS A 47 -56.15 -42.39 2.02
CA HIS A 47 -56.10 -41.06 1.42
C HIS A 47 -54.99 -40.21 2.00
N PHE A 48 -54.30 -39.50 1.12
CA PHE A 48 -53.29 -38.49 1.43
C PHE A 48 -53.67 -37.22 0.67
N THR A 49 -54.15 -36.21 1.40
CA THR A 49 -54.79 -35.03 0.79
C THR A 49 -54.02 -33.76 1.09
N ASP A 50 -53.76 -32.95 0.06
CA ASP A 50 -53.15 -31.63 0.16
C ASP A 50 -54.07 -30.54 -0.45
N ASP A 51 -54.91 -29.90 0.36
CA ASP A 51 -55.76 -28.77 -0.07
C ASP A 51 -55.02 -27.42 0.04
N GLY A 52 -55.08 -26.62 -1.02
CA GLY A 52 -54.44 -25.31 -1.08
C GLY A 52 -52.92 -25.30 -1.29
N TYR A 53 -52.30 -26.45 -1.59
CA TYR A 53 -50.85 -26.56 -1.80
C TYR A 53 -50.45 -26.47 -3.28
N THR A 54 -49.42 -25.67 -3.55
CA THR A 54 -48.89 -25.50 -4.91
C THR A 54 -48.14 -26.74 -5.40
N GLY A 55 -48.28 -27.07 -6.68
CA GLY A 55 -47.56 -28.17 -7.33
C GLY A 55 -46.04 -27.98 -7.44
N ARG A 56 -45.48 -26.84 -7.02
CA ARG A 56 -44.07 -26.46 -7.25
C ARG A 56 -43.11 -26.91 -6.15
N ASN A 57 -43.61 -27.24 -4.97
CA ASN A 57 -42.84 -27.70 -3.81
C ASN A 57 -43.37 -29.05 -3.31
N PHE A 58 -42.52 -29.95 -2.86
CA PHE A 58 -42.89 -31.26 -2.29
C PHE A 58 -42.89 -31.31 -0.76
N ASN A 59 -42.55 -30.21 -0.09
CA ASN A 59 -42.75 -30.06 1.35
C ASN A 59 -44.23 -29.76 1.65
N ARG A 60 -45.09 -30.76 1.46
CA ARG A 60 -46.55 -30.70 1.67
C ARG A 60 -46.95 -31.76 2.71
N PRO A 61 -47.85 -31.48 3.66
CA PRO A 61 -48.13 -32.39 4.77
C PRO A 61 -48.58 -33.78 4.31
N GLY A 62 -49.58 -33.87 3.43
CA GLY A 62 -50.11 -35.15 2.96
C GLY A 62 -49.10 -35.92 2.12
N PHE A 63 -48.31 -35.22 1.31
CA PHE A 63 -47.23 -35.86 0.55
C PHE A 63 -46.05 -36.33 1.43
N GLN A 64 -45.71 -35.61 2.50
CA GLN A 64 -44.66 -36.02 3.44
C GLN A 64 -45.09 -37.24 4.27
N GLU A 65 -46.36 -37.30 4.68
CA GLU A 65 -46.93 -38.50 5.31
C GLU A 65 -46.87 -39.72 4.37
N LEU A 66 -47.22 -39.54 3.10
CA LEU A 66 -47.09 -40.58 2.08
C LEU A 66 -45.63 -41.04 1.94
N LEU A 67 -44.68 -40.10 1.83
CA LEU A 67 -43.26 -40.43 1.75
C LEU A 67 -42.74 -41.19 2.98
N ALA A 68 -43.20 -40.83 4.18
CA ALA A 68 -42.82 -41.54 5.40
C ALA A 68 -43.25 -43.02 5.36
N GLU A 69 -44.48 -43.29 4.89
CA GLU A 69 -45.00 -44.66 4.72
C GLU A 69 -44.28 -45.43 3.60
N ILE A 70 -43.89 -44.74 2.53
CA ILE A 70 -43.07 -45.29 1.44
C ILE A 70 -41.68 -45.69 1.95
N HIS A 71 -41.02 -44.82 2.73
CA HIS A 71 -39.72 -45.12 3.32
C HIS A 71 -39.78 -46.26 4.34
N ALA A 72 -40.89 -46.37 5.07
CA ALA A 72 -41.17 -47.48 5.97
C ALA A 72 -41.50 -48.80 5.25
N GLY A 73 -41.70 -48.78 3.92
CA GLY A 73 -42.03 -49.96 3.11
C GLY A 73 -43.46 -50.46 3.31
N ASN A 74 -44.37 -49.60 3.77
CA ASN A 74 -45.76 -49.96 4.03
C ASN A 74 -46.68 -49.77 2.82
N VAL A 75 -46.20 -49.08 1.76
CA VAL A 75 -46.99 -48.72 0.57
C VAL A 75 -46.63 -49.65 -0.59
N GLY A 76 -47.66 -50.20 -1.25
CA GLY A 76 -47.50 -51.08 -2.41
C GLY A 76 -47.94 -50.43 -3.72
N ALA A 77 -48.90 -49.50 -3.67
CA ALA A 77 -49.36 -48.77 -4.85
C ALA A 77 -49.68 -47.32 -4.52
N ILE A 78 -49.50 -46.42 -5.49
CA ILE A 78 -49.85 -45.00 -5.40
C ILE A 78 -50.70 -44.64 -6.61
N ILE A 79 -51.90 -44.12 -6.37
CA ILE A 79 -52.86 -43.75 -7.42
C ILE A 79 -53.14 -42.24 -7.34
N VAL A 80 -52.97 -41.56 -8.46
CA VAL A 80 -53.29 -40.14 -8.62
C VAL A 80 -54.21 -39.91 -9.81
N LYS A 81 -54.98 -38.82 -9.78
CA LYS A 81 -55.88 -38.49 -10.90
C LYS A 81 -55.10 -38.13 -12.17
N ASP A 82 -54.08 -37.29 -12.02
CA ASP A 82 -53.18 -36.84 -13.10
C ASP A 82 -51.76 -36.61 -12.55
N MET A 83 -50.72 -36.65 -13.40
CA MET A 83 -49.31 -36.35 -13.05
C MET A 83 -49.18 -35.02 -12.32
N SER A 84 -50.04 -34.06 -12.66
CA SER A 84 -50.01 -32.73 -12.08
C SER A 84 -50.30 -32.75 -10.58
N ARG A 85 -51.02 -33.76 -10.05
CA ARG A 85 -51.24 -33.92 -8.61
C ARG A 85 -49.94 -34.14 -7.88
N LEU A 86 -49.10 -35.07 -8.36
CA LEU A 86 -47.82 -35.41 -7.75
C LEU A 86 -46.90 -34.18 -7.66
N GLY A 87 -46.65 -33.52 -8.78
CA GLY A 87 -45.88 -32.28 -8.79
C GLY A 87 -45.68 -31.69 -10.18
N ARG A 88 -45.17 -30.46 -10.21
CA ARG A 88 -44.84 -29.70 -11.44
C ARG A 88 -43.33 -29.50 -11.61
N ASN A 89 -42.50 -30.02 -10.71
CA ASN A 89 -41.04 -29.95 -10.82
C ASN A 89 -40.50 -31.27 -11.38
N TYR A 90 -40.17 -31.27 -12.68
CA TYR A 90 -39.75 -32.43 -13.45
C TYR A 90 -38.67 -33.28 -12.78
N LEU A 91 -37.61 -32.67 -12.25
CA LEU A 91 -36.49 -33.41 -11.66
C LEU A 91 -36.92 -34.22 -10.43
N GLN A 92 -37.81 -33.65 -9.62
CA GLN A 92 -38.29 -34.31 -8.41
C GLN A 92 -39.41 -35.30 -8.72
N VAL A 93 -40.33 -34.97 -9.64
CA VAL A 93 -41.33 -35.93 -10.13
C VAL A 93 -40.64 -37.14 -10.74
N GLY A 94 -39.69 -36.92 -11.66
CA GLY A 94 -38.91 -37.99 -12.29
C GLY A 94 -38.09 -38.79 -11.28
N PHE A 95 -37.43 -38.15 -10.31
CA PHE A 95 -36.75 -38.86 -9.22
C PHE A 95 -37.71 -39.79 -8.46
N TYR A 96 -38.92 -39.33 -8.13
CA TYR A 96 -39.88 -40.17 -7.43
C TYR A 96 -40.41 -41.31 -8.31
N THR A 97 -40.85 -41.02 -9.54
CA THR A 97 -41.52 -42.01 -10.41
C THR A 97 -40.57 -42.98 -11.10
N GLU A 98 -39.34 -42.56 -11.42
CA GLU A 98 -38.38 -43.36 -12.18
C GLU A 98 -37.31 -44.03 -11.29
N ILE A 99 -37.04 -43.49 -10.09
CA ILE A 99 -36.01 -44.00 -9.19
C ILE A 99 -36.61 -44.53 -7.90
N LEU A 100 -37.23 -43.66 -7.09
CA LEU A 100 -37.64 -44.03 -5.72
C LEU A 100 -38.78 -45.07 -5.70
N PHE A 101 -39.84 -44.87 -6.48
CA PHE A 101 -40.98 -45.79 -6.49
C PHE A 101 -40.61 -47.16 -7.04
N PRO A 102 -39.87 -47.29 -8.17
CA PRO A 102 -39.36 -48.57 -8.63
C PRO A 102 -38.39 -49.24 -7.65
N GLU A 103 -37.46 -48.49 -7.03
CA GLU A 103 -36.54 -49.03 -6.03
C GLU A 103 -37.28 -49.62 -4.82
N LYS A 104 -38.42 -49.03 -4.45
CA LYS A 104 -39.28 -49.51 -3.36
C LYS A 104 -40.33 -50.52 -3.79
N GLY A 105 -40.37 -50.91 -5.07
CA GLY A 105 -41.34 -51.86 -5.62
C GLY A 105 -42.78 -51.34 -5.59
N ILE A 106 -42.96 -50.02 -5.72
CA ILE A 106 -44.27 -49.36 -5.66
C ILE A 106 -44.87 -49.25 -7.05
N HIS A 107 -46.11 -49.72 -7.20
CA HIS A 107 -46.91 -49.56 -8.41
C HIS A 107 -47.51 -48.16 -8.47
N PHE A 108 -47.08 -47.34 -9.44
CA PHE A 108 -47.56 -45.99 -9.61
C PHE A 108 -48.54 -45.87 -10.78
N ILE A 109 -49.72 -45.30 -10.53
CA ILE A 109 -50.79 -45.13 -11.51
C ILE A 109 -51.25 -43.67 -11.55
N ALA A 110 -51.30 -43.09 -12.74
CA ALA A 110 -52.02 -41.85 -12.99
C ALA A 110 -53.07 -42.00 -14.07
N ILE A 111 -54.32 -41.92 -13.64
CA ILE A 111 -55.49 -42.35 -14.40
C ILE A 111 -55.63 -41.57 -15.71
N ASN A 112 -55.63 -40.24 -15.65
CA ASN A 112 -55.91 -39.40 -16.82
C ASN A 112 -54.71 -39.23 -17.75
N ASN A 113 -53.52 -39.63 -17.30
CA ASN A 113 -52.31 -39.60 -18.12
C ASN A 113 -52.02 -40.96 -18.76
N SER A 114 -52.88 -41.97 -18.52
CA SER A 114 -52.65 -43.36 -18.91
C SER A 114 -51.26 -43.89 -18.51
N VAL A 115 -50.71 -43.36 -17.40
CA VAL A 115 -49.41 -43.79 -16.88
C VAL A 115 -49.66 -44.90 -15.87
N ASP A 116 -49.09 -46.06 -16.15
CA ASP A 116 -49.10 -47.22 -15.28
C ASP A 116 -47.69 -47.80 -15.29
N SER A 117 -47.01 -47.81 -14.13
CA SER A 117 -45.60 -48.19 -14.05
C SER A 117 -45.32 -49.67 -14.32
N GLU A 118 -46.35 -50.55 -14.30
CA GLU A 118 -46.22 -51.98 -14.61
C GLU A 118 -46.59 -52.30 -16.06
N SER A 119 -47.41 -51.45 -16.70
CA SER A 119 -47.76 -51.58 -18.12
C SER A 119 -46.66 -50.92 -18.96
N GLY A 120 -45.62 -51.69 -19.34
CA GLY A 120 -44.38 -51.21 -19.96
C GLY A 120 -44.44 -50.51 -21.33
N SER A 121 -45.45 -49.69 -21.64
CA SER A 121 -45.60 -49.01 -22.93
C SER A 121 -45.72 -47.47 -22.91
N ASP A 122 -45.79 -46.76 -21.77
CA ASP A 122 -46.10 -45.30 -21.80
C ASP A 122 -45.26 -44.38 -20.88
N ASN A 123 -44.15 -44.83 -20.29
CA ASN A 123 -43.29 -43.97 -19.46
C ASN A 123 -42.42 -42.97 -20.25
N ASP A 124 -42.14 -43.21 -21.54
CA ASP A 124 -41.18 -42.42 -22.33
C ASP A 124 -41.66 -40.99 -22.67
N PHE A 125 -42.97 -40.71 -22.64
CA PHE A 125 -43.53 -39.40 -23.03
C PHE A 125 -43.76 -38.44 -21.84
N THR A 126 -43.73 -38.96 -20.60
CA THR A 126 -43.94 -38.20 -19.37
C THR A 126 -42.92 -37.05 -19.18
N PRO A 127 -41.63 -37.22 -19.51
CA PRO A 127 -40.66 -36.12 -19.51
C PRO A 127 -41.06 -34.96 -20.44
N PHE A 128 -41.61 -35.24 -21.61
CA PHE A 128 -41.98 -34.21 -22.60
C PHE A 128 -43.18 -33.37 -22.15
N LEU A 129 -44.22 -33.98 -21.58
CA LEU A 129 -45.38 -33.26 -21.02
C LEU A 129 -44.97 -32.33 -19.87
N ASN A 130 -44.03 -32.78 -19.04
CA ASN A 130 -43.48 -31.97 -17.95
C ASN A 130 -42.63 -30.80 -18.46
N ILE A 131 -41.82 -31.00 -19.49
CA ILE A 131 -41.07 -29.93 -20.17
C ILE A 131 -42.03 -28.90 -20.76
N MET A 132 -43.13 -29.33 -21.41
CA MET A 132 -44.12 -28.40 -21.97
C MET A 132 -44.80 -27.56 -20.90
N ASN A 133 -45.22 -28.15 -19.78
CA ASN A 133 -45.80 -27.41 -18.66
C ASN A 133 -44.81 -26.40 -18.05
N GLU A 134 -43.53 -26.76 -17.96
CA GLU A 134 -42.48 -25.85 -17.51
C GLU A 134 -42.26 -24.70 -18.51
N TRP A 135 -42.29 -25.01 -19.80
CA TRP A 135 -42.18 -24.03 -20.87
C TRP A 135 -43.32 -23.01 -20.82
N TYR A 136 -44.57 -23.44 -20.60
CA TYR A 136 -45.72 -22.54 -20.40
C TYR A 136 -45.55 -21.63 -19.17
N ALA A 137 -45.05 -22.17 -18.06
CA ALA A 137 -44.79 -21.39 -16.85
C ALA A 137 -43.67 -20.35 -17.08
N LYS A 138 -42.61 -20.72 -17.81
CA LYS A 138 -41.51 -19.84 -18.19
C LYS A 138 -41.97 -18.75 -19.15
N ASP A 139 -42.74 -19.10 -20.18
CA ASP A 139 -43.27 -18.16 -21.17
C ASP A 139 -44.22 -17.15 -20.52
N THR A 140 -45.14 -17.61 -19.67
CA THR A 140 -46.02 -16.72 -18.90
C THR A 140 -45.21 -15.77 -18.02
N SER A 141 -44.17 -16.27 -17.34
CA SER A 141 -43.28 -15.42 -16.54
C SER A 141 -42.55 -14.37 -17.39
N ASN A 142 -42.08 -14.75 -18.58
CA ASN A 142 -41.40 -13.85 -19.51
C ASN A 142 -42.35 -12.77 -20.06
N LYS A 143 -43.59 -13.13 -20.40
CA LYS A 143 -44.63 -12.18 -20.83
C LYS A 143 -44.95 -11.17 -19.73
N ILE A 144 -45.16 -11.63 -18.51
CA ILE A 144 -45.39 -10.75 -17.35
C ILE A 144 -44.20 -9.80 -17.14
N LYS A 145 -42.96 -10.32 -17.20
CA LYS A 145 -41.75 -9.49 -17.11
C LYS A 145 -41.65 -8.46 -18.23
N SER A 146 -41.99 -8.83 -19.45
CA SER A 146 -41.99 -7.93 -20.61
C SER A 146 -43.02 -6.81 -20.43
N VAL A 147 -44.25 -7.12 -19.98
CA VAL A 147 -45.29 -6.12 -19.68
C VAL A 147 -44.83 -5.16 -18.59
N PHE A 148 -44.25 -5.68 -17.50
CA PHE A 148 -43.72 -4.82 -16.43
C PHE A 148 -42.54 -3.98 -16.91
N ASN A 149 -41.62 -4.53 -17.71
CA ASN A 149 -40.51 -3.77 -18.28
C ASN A 149 -40.99 -2.65 -19.21
N ALA A 150 -41.96 -2.93 -20.08
CA ALA A 150 -42.54 -1.92 -20.97
C ALA A 150 -43.19 -0.79 -20.16
N ARG A 151 -43.98 -1.13 -19.13
CA ARG A 151 -44.56 -0.12 -18.23
C ARG A 151 -43.50 0.70 -17.49
N MET A 152 -42.41 0.07 -17.03
CA MET A 152 -41.32 0.77 -16.37
C MET A 152 -40.54 1.67 -17.34
N ALA A 153 -40.36 1.23 -18.59
CA ALA A 153 -39.73 2.04 -19.64
C ALA A 153 -40.58 3.27 -20.02
N ASP A 154 -41.91 3.16 -19.91
CA ASP A 154 -42.84 4.29 -20.02
C ASP A 154 -42.83 5.23 -18.79
N GLY A 155 -42.01 4.95 -17.76
CA GLY A 155 -42.00 5.72 -16.51
C GLY A 155 -43.15 5.44 -15.56
N LYS A 156 -44.01 4.44 -15.85
CA LYS A 156 -45.16 4.08 -15.01
C LYS A 156 -44.71 3.21 -13.84
N ARG A 157 -45.10 3.57 -12.63
CA ARG A 157 -44.81 2.80 -11.42
C ARG A 157 -45.58 1.49 -11.41
N CYS A 158 -44.83 0.41 -11.20
CA CYS A 158 -45.35 -0.95 -11.11
C CYS A 158 -45.36 -1.49 -9.66
N SER A 159 -44.77 -0.76 -8.70
CA SER A 159 -44.71 -1.18 -7.29
C SER A 159 -45.78 -0.49 -6.43
N GLY A 160 -46.36 -1.26 -5.52
CA GLY A 160 -47.27 -0.78 -4.48
C GLY A 160 -46.59 0.07 -3.40
N SER A 161 -45.26 0.02 -3.29
CA SER A 161 -44.48 0.74 -2.29
C SER A 161 -44.29 2.23 -2.65
N ILE A 162 -44.49 3.10 -1.67
CA ILE A 162 -44.36 4.57 -1.79
C ILE A 162 -43.24 5.02 -0.85
N PRO A 163 -42.34 5.93 -1.26
CA PRO A 163 -41.36 6.50 -0.35
C PRO A 163 -42.01 7.30 0.78
N TYR A 164 -41.47 7.18 2.00
CA TYR A 164 -41.95 7.91 3.17
C TYR A 164 -41.83 9.42 2.94
N GLY A 165 -42.80 10.23 3.35
CA GLY A 165 -42.83 11.67 3.01
C GLY A 165 -43.60 12.02 1.72
N TYR A 166 -44.03 11.00 0.97
CA TYR A 166 -44.91 11.15 -0.18
C TYR A 166 -46.18 10.33 -0.03
N ASN A 167 -47.26 10.80 -0.64
CA ASN A 167 -48.54 10.14 -0.76
C ASN A 167 -48.94 9.99 -2.23
N ARG A 168 -49.82 9.04 -2.53
CA ARG A 168 -50.45 8.95 -3.86
C ARG A 168 -51.55 9.99 -4.01
N GLN A 169 -51.69 10.53 -5.21
CA GLN A 169 -52.88 11.29 -5.56
C GLN A 169 -54.11 10.38 -5.56
N ALA A 170 -55.22 10.83 -4.96
CA ALA A 170 -56.47 10.06 -4.96
C ALA A 170 -56.94 9.81 -6.41
N GLY A 171 -57.13 8.54 -6.77
CA GLY A 171 -57.56 8.13 -8.11
C GLY A 171 -56.43 7.88 -9.12
N ASP A 172 -55.22 8.40 -8.89
CA ASP A 172 -54.05 8.14 -9.73
C ASP A 172 -52.98 7.33 -8.99
N LYS A 173 -52.59 6.20 -9.57
CA LYS A 173 -51.56 5.31 -8.99
C LYS A 173 -50.14 5.76 -9.33
N GLN A 174 -49.99 6.74 -10.24
CA GLN A 174 -48.70 7.15 -10.80
C GLN A 174 -48.12 8.39 -10.11
N THR A 175 -48.93 9.40 -9.79
CA THR A 175 -48.42 10.67 -9.26
C THR A 175 -48.18 10.63 -7.74
N LEU A 176 -47.03 11.19 -7.29
CA LEU A 176 -46.74 11.42 -5.86
C LEU A 176 -46.95 12.89 -5.52
N ILE A 177 -47.53 13.10 -4.35
CA ILE A 177 -47.73 14.41 -3.73
C ILE A 177 -46.98 14.39 -2.40
N ILE A 178 -46.39 15.51 -2.01
CA ILE A 178 -45.69 15.63 -0.73
C ILE A 178 -46.70 15.50 0.42
N ASP A 179 -46.39 14.64 1.39
CA ASP A 179 -47.10 14.60 2.67
C ASP A 179 -46.49 15.66 3.59
N PRO A 180 -47.23 16.71 3.99
CA PRO A 180 -46.67 17.82 4.75
C PRO A 180 -46.11 17.40 6.12
N VAL A 181 -46.61 16.35 6.76
CA VAL A 181 -46.13 15.93 8.09
C VAL A 181 -44.93 15.02 7.96
N ALA A 182 -45.03 13.99 7.10
CA ALA A 182 -43.93 13.05 6.91
C ALA A 182 -42.74 13.68 6.17
N SER A 183 -42.95 14.68 5.30
CA SER A 183 -41.87 15.36 4.60
C SER A 183 -40.97 16.16 5.53
N GLU A 184 -41.52 16.76 6.58
CA GLU A 184 -40.72 17.50 7.57
C GLU A 184 -39.80 16.58 8.37
N VAL A 185 -40.24 15.35 8.65
CA VAL A 185 -39.37 14.31 9.25
C VAL A 185 -38.26 13.90 8.28
N VAL A 186 -38.55 13.79 6.98
CA VAL A 186 -37.53 13.51 5.97
C VAL A 186 -36.50 14.65 5.90
N LYS A 187 -36.94 15.91 5.87
CA LYS A 187 -36.04 17.07 5.89
C LYS A 187 -35.18 17.08 7.16
N SER A 188 -35.77 16.86 8.34
CA SER A 188 -35.02 16.83 9.60
C SER A 188 -33.98 15.72 9.63
N ILE A 189 -34.28 14.54 9.07
CA ILE A 189 -33.32 13.44 8.90
C ILE A 189 -32.12 13.88 8.05
N PHE A 190 -32.35 14.55 6.93
CA PHE A 190 -31.27 15.03 6.08
C PHE A 190 -30.49 16.17 6.73
N ASP A 191 -31.13 17.10 7.42
CA ASP A 191 -30.46 18.18 8.16
C ASP A 191 -29.61 17.65 9.33
N MET A 192 -30.10 16.64 10.06
CA MET A 192 -29.30 15.98 11.10
C MET A 192 -28.12 15.23 10.51
N ALA A 193 -28.32 14.57 9.36
CA ALA A 193 -27.25 13.90 8.65
C ALA A 193 -26.19 14.89 8.14
N ASP A 194 -26.60 16.07 7.63
CA ASP A 194 -25.71 17.15 7.16
C ASP A 194 -24.97 17.86 8.30
N LYS A 195 -25.46 17.76 9.53
CA LYS A 195 -24.72 18.15 10.75
C LYS A 195 -23.71 17.09 11.20
N GLY A 196 -23.56 15.99 10.45
CA GLY A 196 -22.62 14.91 10.75
C GLY A 196 -23.13 13.86 11.75
N MET A 197 -24.43 13.83 12.09
CA MET A 197 -24.97 12.79 12.96
C MET A 197 -25.01 11.43 12.24
N SER A 198 -24.60 10.36 12.92
CA SER A 198 -24.69 9.01 12.37
C SER A 198 -26.14 8.51 12.29
N ALA A 199 -26.45 7.63 11.34
CA ALA A 199 -27.78 7.04 11.21
C ALA A 199 -28.32 6.39 12.50
N THR A 200 -27.42 5.87 13.36
CA THR A 200 -27.79 5.32 14.67
C THR A 200 -28.15 6.42 15.68
N GLN A 201 -27.44 7.56 15.67
CA GLN A 201 -27.77 8.71 16.52
C GLN A 201 -29.10 9.33 16.07
N ILE A 202 -29.30 9.50 14.76
CA ILE A 202 -30.56 10.00 14.19
C ILE A 202 -31.72 9.08 14.60
N ALA A 203 -31.57 7.76 14.47
CA ALA A 203 -32.58 6.81 14.88
C ALA A 203 -32.95 6.95 16.37
N LYS A 204 -31.96 7.03 17.26
CA LYS A 204 -32.19 7.24 18.70
C LYS A 204 -32.85 8.58 19.01
N GLN A 205 -32.49 9.63 18.28
CA GLN A 205 -33.08 10.94 18.46
C GLN A 205 -34.56 10.92 18.05
N LEU A 206 -34.90 10.35 16.89
CA LEU A 206 -36.28 10.19 16.44
C LEU A 206 -37.12 9.33 17.40
N GLU A 207 -36.52 8.27 17.97
CA GLU A 207 -37.15 7.44 19.00
C GLU A 207 -37.41 8.24 20.30
N SER A 208 -36.46 9.09 20.72
CA SER A 208 -36.62 9.96 21.89
C SER A 208 -37.66 11.06 21.69
N GLU A 209 -37.77 11.56 20.45
CA GLU A 209 -38.79 12.53 20.03
C GLU A 209 -40.16 11.87 19.78
N GLN A 210 -40.28 10.53 19.95
CA GLN A 210 -41.48 9.75 19.72
C GLN A 210 -42.05 9.93 18.30
N VAL A 211 -41.17 9.97 17.30
CA VAL A 211 -41.56 10.04 15.89
C VAL A 211 -41.95 8.65 15.39
N LEU A 212 -43.13 8.52 14.79
CA LEU A 212 -43.62 7.24 14.24
C LEU A 212 -42.72 6.74 13.10
N ILE A 213 -42.38 5.45 13.13
CA ILE A 213 -41.67 4.80 12.01
C ILE A 213 -42.55 4.79 10.74
N PRO A 214 -41.96 4.72 9.53
CA PRO A 214 -42.73 4.79 8.28
C PRO A 214 -43.90 3.81 8.19
N SER A 215 -43.71 2.56 8.61
CA SER A 215 -44.77 1.54 8.60
C SER A 215 -45.91 1.85 9.58
N ALA A 216 -45.60 2.39 10.76
CA ALA A 216 -46.60 2.76 11.76
C ALA A 216 -47.34 4.04 11.37
N TYR A 217 -46.63 5.00 10.77
CA TYR A 217 -47.22 6.21 10.21
C TYR A 217 -48.22 5.88 9.09
N THR A 218 -47.81 5.09 8.10
CA THR A 218 -48.70 4.66 7.00
C THR A 218 -49.89 3.85 7.52
N ALA A 219 -49.69 2.95 8.50
CA ALA A 219 -50.80 2.20 9.09
C ALA A 219 -51.86 3.10 9.78
N LYS A 220 -51.44 4.23 10.37
CA LYS A 220 -52.31 5.15 11.10
C LYS A 220 -53.03 6.14 10.18
N TYR A 221 -52.33 6.73 9.22
CA TYR A 221 -52.86 7.84 8.40
C TYR A 221 -53.25 7.42 6.97
N HIS A 222 -52.65 6.34 6.44
CA HIS A 222 -52.83 5.88 5.06
C HIS A 222 -52.97 4.35 4.96
N PRO A 223 -53.98 3.73 5.61
CA PRO A 223 -54.16 2.28 5.62
C PRO A 223 -54.31 1.69 4.21
N GLU A 224 -54.83 2.45 3.25
CA GLU A 224 -54.99 2.08 1.84
C GLU A 224 -53.64 1.89 1.10
N GLN A 225 -52.55 2.37 1.68
CA GLN A 225 -51.20 2.31 1.12
C GLN A 225 -50.31 1.29 1.84
N ASN A 226 -50.83 0.65 2.89
CA ASN A 226 -50.06 -0.24 3.74
C ASN A 226 -49.92 -1.64 3.12
N ASN A 227 -48.68 -2.08 2.91
CA ASN A 227 -48.35 -3.40 2.36
C ASN A 227 -47.87 -4.41 3.44
N GLY A 228 -47.89 -4.07 4.73
CA GLY A 228 -47.53 -5.00 5.82
C GLY A 228 -47.64 -4.41 7.22
N THR A 229 -48.17 -5.19 8.17
CA THR A 229 -48.63 -4.74 9.50
C THR A 229 -47.81 -5.30 10.68
N HIS A 230 -46.52 -5.60 10.51
CA HIS A 230 -45.73 -6.18 11.60
C HIS A 230 -44.52 -5.33 11.98
N TYR A 231 -44.66 -4.58 13.07
CA TYR A 231 -43.58 -3.92 13.80
C TYR A 231 -43.80 -4.14 15.30
N TYR A 232 -42.71 -4.34 16.05
CA TYR A 232 -42.78 -4.58 17.50
C TYR A 232 -43.00 -3.28 18.28
N ASP A 233 -42.32 -2.21 17.87
CA ASP A 233 -42.41 -0.87 18.47
C ASP A 233 -42.72 0.18 17.38
N PRO A 234 -43.80 0.97 17.49
CA PRO A 234 -44.13 2.05 16.55
C PRO A 234 -43.12 3.21 16.52
N TYR A 235 -42.24 3.33 17.51
CA TYR A 235 -41.22 4.39 17.59
C TYR A 235 -39.79 3.86 17.44
N GLY A 236 -39.62 2.54 17.32
CA GLY A 236 -38.32 1.88 17.22
C GLY A 236 -37.63 2.10 15.87
N TRP A 237 -37.07 3.30 15.65
CA TRP A 237 -36.32 3.62 14.44
C TRP A 237 -35.04 2.77 14.35
N SER A 238 -34.87 2.11 13.20
CA SER A 238 -33.66 1.35 12.93
C SER A 238 -32.68 2.16 12.08
N ASN A 239 -31.37 1.93 12.28
CA ASN A 239 -30.35 2.58 11.45
C ASN A 239 -30.46 2.19 9.96
N THR A 240 -31.01 1.02 9.63
CA THR A 240 -31.23 0.57 8.26
C THR A 240 -32.36 1.36 7.61
N THR A 241 -33.44 1.66 8.35
CA THR A 241 -34.52 2.52 7.88
C THR A 241 -34.01 3.93 7.57
N VAL A 242 -33.23 4.53 8.49
CA VAL A 242 -32.64 5.86 8.27
C VAL A 242 -31.71 5.87 7.06
N ASN A 243 -30.80 4.88 6.94
CA ASN A 243 -29.93 4.77 5.76
C ASN A 243 -30.74 4.61 4.47
N THR A 244 -31.78 3.78 4.48
CA THR A 244 -32.65 3.59 3.31
C THR A 244 -33.33 4.89 2.87
N ILE A 245 -33.68 5.79 3.80
CA ILE A 245 -34.21 7.12 3.48
C ILE A 245 -33.09 7.99 2.88
N LEU A 246 -31.93 8.05 3.51
CA LEU A 246 -30.80 8.86 3.03
C LEU A 246 -30.29 8.39 1.65
N ASP A 247 -30.39 7.10 1.31
CA ASP A 247 -29.93 6.53 0.03
C ASP A 247 -30.91 6.76 -1.14
N ARG A 248 -32.18 7.09 -0.87
CA ARG A 248 -33.20 7.22 -1.92
C ARG A 248 -33.06 8.54 -2.68
N GLN A 249 -32.75 8.44 -3.97
CA GLN A 249 -32.74 9.58 -4.89
C GLN A 249 -34.16 10.08 -5.22
N GLU A 250 -35.20 9.33 -4.87
CA GLU A 250 -36.59 9.78 -5.09
C GLU A 250 -36.91 11.11 -4.39
N TYR A 251 -36.22 11.43 -3.29
CA TYR A 251 -36.39 12.72 -2.59
C TYR A 251 -35.91 13.94 -3.40
N LEU A 252 -35.16 13.72 -4.49
CA LEU A 252 -34.79 14.74 -5.48
C LEU A 252 -35.87 14.93 -6.55
N GLY A 253 -37.04 14.27 -6.41
CA GLY A 253 -38.12 14.30 -7.41
C GLY A 253 -37.92 13.31 -8.56
N HIS A 254 -36.97 12.39 -8.45
CA HIS A 254 -36.68 11.40 -9.50
C HIS A 254 -37.50 10.12 -9.29
N THR A 255 -37.92 9.45 -10.36
CA THR A 255 -38.54 8.13 -10.27
C THR A 255 -37.56 7.08 -10.78
N ILE A 256 -37.13 6.18 -9.88
CA ILE A 256 -36.23 5.07 -10.20
C ILE A 256 -37.01 3.77 -10.20
N LEU A 257 -37.04 3.11 -11.36
CA LEU A 257 -37.74 1.85 -11.58
C LEU A 257 -36.76 0.71 -11.82
N LYS A 258 -37.26 -0.53 -11.69
CA LYS A 258 -36.49 -1.76 -11.88
C LYS A 258 -35.34 -1.94 -10.86
N LYS A 259 -35.51 -1.50 -9.61
CA LYS A 259 -34.51 -1.67 -8.53
C LYS A 259 -34.13 -3.12 -8.21
N SER A 260 -35.01 -4.08 -8.51
CA SER A 260 -34.73 -5.51 -8.34
C SER A 260 -35.33 -6.35 -9.46
N VAL A 261 -34.61 -7.41 -9.83
CA VAL A 261 -35.03 -8.38 -10.85
C VAL A 261 -35.02 -9.80 -10.28
N SER A 262 -35.98 -10.62 -10.71
CA SER A 262 -36.02 -12.04 -10.33
C SER A 262 -34.94 -12.80 -11.08
N THR A 263 -34.07 -13.50 -10.37
CA THR A 263 -32.92 -14.23 -10.97
C THR A 263 -33.36 -15.48 -11.74
N SER A 264 -34.42 -16.12 -11.28
CA SER A 264 -35.06 -17.24 -11.98
C SER A 264 -36.57 -17.12 -11.89
N PHE A 265 -37.29 -17.84 -12.76
CA PHE A 265 -38.73 -18.05 -12.61
C PHE A 265 -39.03 -19.19 -11.62
N LYS A 266 -38.04 -20.06 -11.37
CA LYS A 266 -38.18 -21.22 -10.47
C LYS A 266 -37.91 -20.86 -9.01
N THR A 267 -37.01 -19.92 -8.78
CA THR A 267 -36.65 -19.45 -7.44
C THR A 267 -37.23 -18.06 -7.22
N ASN A 268 -37.85 -17.83 -6.07
CA ASN A 268 -38.32 -16.49 -5.66
C ASN A 268 -37.16 -15.56 -5.25
N LYS A 269 -35.93 -15.86 -5.69
CA LYS A 269 -34.74 -15.09 -5.36
C LYS A 269 -34.66 -13.87 -6.27
N ARG A 270 -34.63 -12.69 -5.67
CA ARG A 270 -34.41 -11.43 -6.37
C ARG A 270 -32.98 -10.98 -6.16
N ARG A 271 -32.41 -10.36 -7.18
CA ARG A 271 -31.15 -9.61 -7.08
C ARG A 271 -31.45 -8.13 -7.22
N GLU A 272 -30.61 -7.32 -6.60
CA GLU A 272 -30.54 -5.89 -6.90
C GLU A 272 -29.98 -5.69 -8.32
N THR A 273 -30.44 -4.60 -8.93
CA THR A 273 -30.18 -4.25 -10.33
C THR A 273 -29.06 -3.21 -10.36
N SER A 274 -28.10 -3.34 -11.27
CA SER A 274 -27.03 -2.34 -11.46
C SER A 274 -27.61 -1.02 -11.97
N GLU A 275 -26.88 0.09 -11.80
CA GLU A 275 -27.35 1.42 -12.22
C GLU A 275 -27.75 1.46 -13.71
N ASP A 276 -26.98 0.82 -14.59
CA ASP A 276 -27.25 0.75 -16.04
C ASP A 276 -28.53 -0.02 -16.40
N GLU A 277 -28.94 -0.95 -15.54
CA GLU A 277 -30.15 -1.75 -15.76
C GLU A 277 -31.42 -1.06 -15.22
N GLN A 278 -31.27 0.02 -14.44
CA GLN A 278 -32.36 0.79 -13.85
C GLN A 278 -32.90 1.84 -14.82
N PHE A 279 -34.20 2.14 -14.73
CA PHE A 279 -34.78 3.25 -15.47
C PHE A 279 -34.90 4.45 -14.53
N VAL A 280 -34.19 5.53 -14.85
CA VAL A 280 -34.17 6.78 -14.06
C VAL A 280 -34.90 7.87 -14.83
N PHE A 281 -36.00 8.36 -14.27
CA PHE A 281 -36.75 9.49 -14.81
C PHE A 281 -36.56 10.69 -13.90
N TYR A 282 -35.94 11.74 -14.42
CA TYR A 282 -35.67 12.96 -13.66
C TYR A 282 -36.91 13.85 -13.55
N PHE A 283 -37.01 14.61 -12.46
CA PHE A 283 -38.03 15.66 -12.23
C PHE A 283 -39.49 15.23 -12.45
N THR A 284 -39.83 14.02 -12.00
CA THR A 284 -41.19 13.45 -12.14
C THR A 284 -42.19 13.94 -11.11
N HIS A 285 -41.74 14.35 -9.94
CA HIS A 285 -42.57 14.84 -8.84
C HIS A 285 -41.80 15.88 -8.02
N GLU A 286 -42.49 16.58 -7.13
CA GLU A 286 -41.89 17.65 -6.33
C GLU A 286 -40.80 17.08 -5.39
N ALA A 287 -39.63 17.71 -5.41
CA ALA A 287 -38.50 17.30 -4.57
C ALA A 287 -38.70 17.76 -3.13
N ILE A 288 -38.49 16.88 -2.15
CA ILE A 288 -38.49 17.25 -0.72
C ILE A 288 -37.15 17.89 -0.35
N ILE A 289 -36.06 17.51 -1.03
CA ILE A 289 -34.68 17.91 -0.71
C ILE A 289 -33.98 18.44 -1.96
N SER A 290 -33.08 19.42 -1.77
CA SER A 290 -32.25 19.98 -2.84
C SER A 290 -31.10 19.04 -3.22
N GLN A 291 -30.63 19.14 -4.47
CA GLN A 291 -29.45 18.41 -4.94
C GLN A 291 -28.22 18.68 -4.08
N GLU A 292 -28.02 19.94 -3.68
CA GLU A 292 -26.89 20.37 -2.85
C GLU A 292 -26.87 19.70 -1.49
N LEU A 293 -28.03 19.63 -0.81
CA LEU A 293 -28.15 18.99 0.50
C LEU A 293 -27.95 17.47 0.39
N TRP A 294 -28.52 16.84 -0.65
CA TRP A 294 -28.34 15.41 -0.89
C TRP A 294 -26.86 15.06 -1.15
N ASP A 295 -26.18 15.83 -2.00
CA ASP A 295 -24.75 15.62 -2.31
C ASP A 295 -23.86 15.83 -1.07
N SER A 296 -24.17 16.84 -0.24
CA SER A 296 -23.49 17.07 1.03
C SER A 296 -23.64 15.87 1.96
N VAL A 297 -24.87 15.40 2.16
CA VAL A 297 -25.17 14.25 3.02
C VAL A 297 -24.50 12.97 2.51
N GLN A 298 -24.51 12.68 1.21
CA GLN A 298 -23.79 11.51 0.69
C GLN A 298 -22.29 11.60 0.94
N LYS A 299 -21.68 12.77 0.71
CA LYS A 299 -20.25 13.00 1.01
C LYS A 299 -19.96 12.78 2.50
N GLN A 300 -20.80 13.30 3.38
CA GLN A 300 -20.65 13.13 4.82
C GLN A 300 -20.79 11.67 5.24
N ARG A 301 -21.77 10.93 4.70
CA ARG A 301 -21.97 9.51 5.00
C ARG A 301 -20.81 8.63 4.54
N VAL A 302 -20.21 8.94 3.39
CA VAL A 302 -18.96 8.30 2.94
C VAL A 302 -17.82 8.57 3.93
N ARG A 303 -17.79 9.76 4.55
CA ARG A 303 -16.79 10.15 5.56
C ARG A 303 -17.11 9.60 6.95
N SER A 304 -18.37 9.39 7.32
CA SER A 304 -18.78 8.87 8.63
C SER A 304 -18.11 7.51 8.93
N PRO A 305 -17.46 7.35 10.10
CA PRO A 305 -16.82 6.09 10.45
C PRO A 305 -17.83 4.97 10.70
N ARG A 306 -17.54 3.77 10.20
CA ARG A 306 -18.34 2.57 10.52
C ARG A 306 -18.14 2.21 12.00
N MET A 307 -19.24 2.16 12.76
CA MET A 307 -19.23 1.60 14.11
C MET A 307 -18.90 0.10 14.05
N THR A 308 -17.98 -0.37 14.89
CA THR A 308 -17.77 -1.81 15.08
C THR A 308 -18.85 -2.37 16.02
N PRO A 309 -19.20 -3.67 15.92
CA PRO A 309 -20.26 -4.29 16.73
C PRO A 309 -20.08 -4.16 18.26
N SER A 310 -18.88 -3.82 18.73
CA SER A 310 -18.52 -3.71 20.14
C SER A 310 -18.76 -2.31 20.73
N GLY A 311 -19.05 -1.29 19.91
CA GLY A 311 -19.31 0.09 20.37
C GLY A 311 -18.12 0.82 21.04
N THR A 312 -16.90 0.28 20.98
CA THR A 312 -15.82 0.64 21.93
C THR A 312 -14.62 1.42 21.37
N TYR A 313 -14.76 2.19 20.29
CA TYR A 313 -13.70 3.15 19.94
C TYR A 313 -14.22 4.57 19.80
N GLN A 314 -13.61 5.45 20.60
CA GLN A 314 -13.59 6.89 20.38
C GLN A 314 -13.19 7.13 18.94
N GLN A 315 -14.09 7.78 18.20
CA GLN A 315 -13.84 8.21 16.84
C GLN A 315 -12.68 9.20 16.88
N HIS A 316 -11.71 9.00 16.01
CA HIS A 316 -10.63 9.96 15.83
C HIS A 316 -11.06 10.96 14.75
N LYS A 317 -10.85 12.27 14.91
CA LYS A 317 -11.27 13.32 13.96
C LYS A 317 -10.86 13.10 12.50
N LEU A 318 -9.74 12.42 12.27
CA LEU A 318 -9.25 12.03 10.92
C LEU A 318 -9.94 10.79 10.31
N SER A 319 -10.91 10.18 11.01
CA SER A 319 -11.57 8.95 10.57
C SER A 319 -12.47 9.23 9.36
N GLY A 320 -12.01 8.82 8.17
CA GLY A 320 -12.75 8.99 6.91
C GLY A 320 -12.15 9.91 5.90
N TYR A 321 -11.07 10.58 6.28
CA TYR A 321 -10.26 11.38 5.36
C TYR A 321 -9.10 10.58 4.78
N LEU A 322 -8.66 9.49 5.42
CA LEU A 322 -7.45 8.76 5.05
C LEU A 322 -7.70 7.59 4.09
N PHE A 323 -7.02 7.62 2.93
CA PHE A 323 -7.06 6.59 1.89
C PHE A 323 -5.67 6.07 1.56
N CYS A 324 -5.58 4.81 1.15
CA CYS A 324 -4.34 4.18 0.70
C CYS A 324 -4.06 4.53 -0.77
N ALA A 325 -2.83 4.95 -1.11
CA ALA A 325 -2.45 5.22 -2.49
C ALA A 325 -2.52 3.96 -3.38
N ASP A 326 -1.97 2.85 -2.91
CA ASP A 326 -1.82 1.64 -3.74
C ASP A 326 -3.14 0.92 -4.06
N CYS A 327 -4.07 0.84 -3.11
CA CYS A 327 -5.30 0.06 -3.27
C CYS A 327 -6.58 0.89 -3.24
N GLY A 328 -6.49 2.20 -3.02
CA GLY A 328 -7.64 3.11 -2.89
C GLY A 328 -8.52 2.86 -1.66
N ALA A 329 -8.24 1.82 -0.86
CA ALA A 329 -9.07 1.46 0.28
C ALA A 329 -8.92 2.48 1.42
N ARG A 330 -10.04 2.76 2.10
CA ARG A 330 -10.07 3.60 3.30
C ARG A 330 -9.19 3.00 4.41
N MET A 331 -8.44 3.85 5.09
CA MET A 331 -7.61 3.43 6.22
C MET A 331 -8.47 3.25 7.48
N ALA A 332 -8.23 2.15 8.21
CA ALA A 332 -8.89 1.82 9.46
C ALA A 332 -8.08 2.32 10.65
N LEU A 333 -8.77 2.86 11.66
CA LEU A 333 -8.16 3.24 12.93
C LEU A 333 -7.69 1.99 13.68
N GLN A 334 -6.43 2.02 14.11
CA GLN A 334 -5.81 1.08 15.00
C GLN A 334 -5.38 1.80 16.28
N SER A 335 -5.99 1.43 17.39
CA SER A 335 -5.50 1.77 18.71
C SER A 335 -4.45 0.76 19.14
N SER A 336 -3.28 1.24 19.52
CA SER A 336 -2.21 0.40 20.06
C SER A 336 -2.33 0.31 21.59
N LYS A 337 -1.87 -0.81 22.17
CA LYS A 337 -1.74 -0.92 23.63
C LYS A 337 -0.39 -0.33 24.06
N LYS A 338 -0.45 0.48 25.14
CA LYS A 338 0.60 0.86 26.12
C LYS A 338 2.05 0.83 25.64
N ARG A 339 2.76 1.97 25.69
CA ARG A 339 4.23 1.93 25.78
C ARG A 339 4.63 1.33 27.13
N ARG A 340 5.65 0.45 27.12
CA ARG A 340 6.10 -0.28 28.33
C ARG A 340 6.68 0.63 29.43
N ASP A 341 7.06 1.87 29.07
CA ASP A 341 7.81 2.82 29.91
C ASP A 341 7.20 4.25 29.94
N GLY A 342 5.89 4.41 29.66
CA GLY A 342 5.24 5.73 29.56
C GLY A 342 4.06 5.92 30.52
N ASP A 343 3.67 7.19 30.72
CA ASP A 343 2.55 7.65 31.56
C ASP A 343 1.25 6.85 31.28
N PRO A 344 0.48 6.41 32.30
CA PRO A 344 -0.74 5.62 32.15
C PRO A 344 -1.80 6.10 31.14
N ASP A 345 -1.77 7.36 30.68
CA ASP A 345 -2.75 7.92 29.73
C ASP A 345 -2.25 8.09 28.27
N ASP A 346 -1.01 7.71 27.96
CA ASP A 346 -0.39 7.94 26.63
C ASP A 346 -0.78 6.86 25.59
N ARG A 347 -2.05 6.87 25.17
CA ARG A 347 -2.56 6.08 24.03
C ARG A 347 -2.25 6.81 22.72
N TYR A 348 -1.51 6.18 21.80
CA TYR A 348 -1.31 6.71 20.45
C TYR A 348 -2.21 6.00 19.43
N TYR A 349 -2.89 6.83 18.64
CA TYR A 349 -3.73 6.40 17.52
C TYR A 349 -2.92 6.29 16.23
N SER A 350 -3.29 5.31 15.42
CA SER A 350 -2.67 5.08 14.12
C SER A 350 -3.68 4.59 13.12
N PHE A 351 -3.43 4.82 11.84
CA PHE A 351 -4.27 4.36 10.75
C PHE A 351 -3.51 3.32 9.94
N ARG A 352 -4.17 2.21 9.62
CA ARG A 352 -3.64 1.14 8.76
C ARG A 352 -4.52 1.00 7.52
N CYS A 353 -3.98 0.56 6.40
CA CYS A 353 -4.82 0.24 5.24
C CYS A 353 -5.89 -0.80 5.62
N GLY A 354 -7.15 -0.54 5.25
CA GLY A 354 -8.29 -1.42 5.57
C GLY A 354 -8.30 -2.71 4.76
N ALA A 355 -7.72 -2.70 3.55
CA ALA A 355 -7.52 -3.90 2.73
C ALA A 355 -6.38 -4.79 3.28
N TYR A 356 -5.44 -4.21 4.02
CA TYR A 356 -4.35 -4.94 4.65
C TYR A 356 -4.86 -5.77 5.85
N GLY A 357 -5.03 -7.08 5.63
CA GLY A 357 -5.49 -8.06 6.63
C GLY A 357 -6.83 -8.74 6.29
N GLN A 358 -7.51 -8.34 5.21
CA GLN A 358 -8.63 -9.10 4.63
C GLN A 358 -8.10 -10.35 3.91
N ARG A 359 -8.92 -11.40 3.76
CA ARG A 359 -8.51 -12.64 3.09
C ARG A 359 -8.18 -12.34 1.61
N GLY A 360 -6.89 -12.37 1.28
CA GLY A 360 -6.35 -12.02 -0.04
C GLY A 360 -5.30 -10.90 0.10
N LYS A 361 -4.05 -11.14 -0.30
CA LYS A 361 -3.00 -10.11 -0.25
C LYS A 361 -3.22 -9.09 -1.38
N VAL A 362 -4.06 -8.09 -1.13
CA VAL A 362 -4.33 -7.00 -2.10
C VAL A 362 -3.38 -5.81 -1.90
N CYS A 363 -2.83 -5.62 -0.69
CA CYS A 363 -2.04 -4.42 -0.37
C CYS A 363 -0.92 -4.68 0.66
N SER A 364 0.13 -3.86 0.63
CA SER A 364 1.24 -3.86 1.61
C SER A 364 0.81 -3.18 2.93
N ALA A 365 1.69 -3.22 3.93
CA ALA A 365 1.40 -2.74 5.29
C ALA A 365 1.48 -1.21 5.40
N HIS A 366 0.59 -0.49 4.70
CA HIS A 366 0.44 0.95 4.86
C HIS A 366 -0.05 1.30 6.25
N TYR A 367 0.72 2.13 6.93
CA TYR A 367 0.46 2.56 8.29
C TYR A 367 0.92 4.01 8.43
N VAL A 368 0.15 4.85 9.14
CA VAL A 368 0.56 6.21 9.49
C VAL A 368 0.08 6.51 10.91
N ARG A 369 0.83 7.32 11.65
CA ARG A 369 0.39 7.76 12.98
C ARG A 369 -0.55 8.94 12.85
N ALA A 370 -1.58 8.99 13.70
CA ALA A 370 -2.60 10.02 13.61
C ALA A 370 -2.04 11.41 13.98
N ASP A 371 -1.24 11.50 15.04
CA ASP A 371 -0.56 12.73 15.48
C ASP A 371 0.28 13.38 14.36
N ALA A 372 1.06 12.56 13.64
CA ALA A 372 1.86 13.05 12.53
C ALA A 372 1.02 13.63 11.38
N VAL A 373 -0.17 13.08 11.12
CA VAL A 373 -1.08 13.60 10.09
C VAL A 373 -1.75 14.88 10.56
N GLU A 374 -2.19 14.94 11.83
CA GLU A 374 -2.78 16.17 12.39
C GLU A 374 -1.83 17.35 12.33
N ASP A 375 -0.58 17.16 12.78
CA ASP A 375 0.46 18.18 12.73
C ASP A 375 0.72 18.64 11.28
N LEU A 376 0.68 17.70 10.33
CA LEU A 376 0.90 17.99 8.92
C LEU A 376 -0.27 18.79 8.33
N VAL A 377 -1.52 18.39 8.60
CA VAL A 377 -2.71 19.13 8.16
C VAL A 377 -2.76 20.52 8.79
N LEU A 378 -2.57 20.63 10.11
CA LEU A 378 -2.58 21.91 10.83
C LEU A 378 -1.49 22.85 10.30
N SER A 379 -0.26 22.37 10.17
CA SER A 379 0.83 23.19 9.62
C SER A 379 0.58 23.60 8.17
N SER A 380 -0.15 22.81 7.39
CA SER A 380 -0.48 23.14 6.00
C SER A 380 -1.57 24.21 5.93
N ILE A 381 -2.60 24.11 6.77
CA ILE A 381 -3.65 25.15 6.91
C ILE A 381 -3.05 26.46 7.43
N GLN A 382 -2.18 26.41 8.45
CA GLN A 382 -1.49 27.61 8.96
C GLN A 382 -0.60 28.27 7.88
N ARG A 383 0.10 27.47 7.07
CA ARG A 383 0.90 27.98 5.94
C ARG A 383 0.02 28.66 4.88
N LEU A 384 -1.10 28.03 4.51
CA LEU A 384 -2.08 28.63 3.59
C LEU A 384 -2.66 29.92 4.15
N SER A 385 -3.05 29.92 5.44
CA SER A 385 -3.60 31.09 6.11
C SER A 385 -2.62 32.26 6.14
N ASN A 386 -1.35 32.01 6.50
CA ASN A 386 -0.32 33.05 6.50
C ASN A 386 -0.06 33.62 5.10
N PHE A 387 -0.02 32.76 4.08
CA PHE A 387 0.23 33.19 2.71
C PHE A 387 -0.91 34.07 2.16
N VAL A 388 -2.17 33.71 2.45
CA VAL A 388 -3.33 34.52 2.05
C VAL A 388 -3.41 35.84 2.82
N ILE A 389 -3.01 35.86 4.09
CA ILE A 389 -2.96 37.09 4.90
C ILE A 389 -1.83 38.03 4.42
N GLU A 390 -0.69 37.48 3.96
CA GLU A 390 0.44 38.27 3.47
C GLU A 390 0.21 38.80 2.05
N ASP A 391 -0.36 38.01 1.13
CA ASP A 391 -0.63 38.43 -0.26
C ASP A 391 -1.78 37.65 -0.91
N GLU A 392 -3.00 38.14 -0.71
CA GLU A 392 -4.24 37.55 -1.26
C GLU A 392 -4.25 37.53 -2.80
N GLN A 393 -3.68 38.56 -3.44
CA GLN A 393 -3.67 38.69 -4.90
C GLN A 393 -2.66 37.72 -5.54
N ALA A 394 -1.45 37.60 -4.98
CA ALA A 394 -0.47 36.63 -5.47
C ALA A 394 -0.95 35.19 -5.28
N PHE A 395 -1.68 34.89 -4.20
CA PHE A 395 -2.30 33.59 -3.99
C PHE A 395 -3.40 33.29 -5.01
N ALA A 396 -4.30 34.24 -5.24
CA ALA A 396 -5.33 34.11 -6.27
C ALA A 396 -4.72 33.93 -7.67
N GLU A 397 -3.60 34.61 -7.96
CA GLU A 397 -2.91 34.48 -9.26
C GLU A 397 -2.16 33.15 -9.39
N GLN A 398 -1.51 32.64 -8.32
CA GLN A 398 -0.90 31.31 -8.33
C GLN A 398 -1.94 30.20 -8.47
N LEU A 399 -3.08 30.33 -7.79
CA LEU A 399 -4.21 29.43 -7.94
C LEU A 399 -4.77 29.45 -9.35
N ARG A 400 -4.96 30.64 -9.93
CA ARG A 400 -5.39 30.79 -11.33
C ARG A 400 -4.38 30.16 -12.28
N LYS A 401 -3.08 30.41 -12.13
CA LYS A 401 -2.03 29.82 -12.99
C LYS A 401 -2.00 28.29 -12.89
N LYS A 402 -2.16 27.73 -11.68
CA LYS A 402 -2.15 26.27 -11.48
C LYS A 402 -3.44 25.62 -11.99
N ALA A 403 -4.59 26.22 -11.69
CA ALA A 403 -5.89 25.80 -12.23
C ALA A 403 -5.91 25.90 -13.76
N GLN A 404 -5.30 26.94 -14.33
CA GLN A 404 -5.20 27.14 -15.78
C GLN A 404 -4.22 26.15 -16.41
N ALA A 405 -3.06 25.87 -15.80
CA ALA A 405 -2.15 24.82 -16.26
C ALA A 405 -2.79 23.42 -16.24
N GLU A 406 -3.55 23.07 -15.20
CA GLU A 406 -4.32 21.82 -15.14
C GLU A 406 -5.50 21.81 -16.13
N ALA A 407 -6.16 22.96 -16.32
CA ALA A 407 -7.23 23.17 -17.30
C ALA A 407 -6.73 23.39 -18.75
N ASP A 408 -5.43 23.47 -18.99
CA ASP A 408 -4.86 23.50 -20.33
C ASP A 408 -4.32 22.11 -20.72
N ALA A 409 -3.75 21.37 -19.76
CA ALA A 409 -3.17 20.04 -19.99
C ALA A 409 -4.23 18.93 -20.21
N VAL A 410 -5.26 18.86 -19.37
CA VAL A 410 -6.31 17.82 -19.45
C VAL A 410 -7.36 18.13 -20.54
N PRO A 411 -7.79 19.39 -20.74
CA PRO A 411 -8.79 19.73 -21.74
C PRO A 411 -8.29 19.66 -23.18
N ALA A 412 -6.99 19.80 -23.47
CA ALA A 412 -6.52 19.67 -24.85
C ALA A 412 -6.69 18.24 -25.40
N GLU A 413 -6.31 17.23 -24.61
CA GLU A 413 -6.46 15.83 -24.98
C GLU A 413 -7.94 15.40 -25.03
N LYS A 414 -8.73 15.82 -24.02
CA LYS A 414 -10.16 15.51 -23.94
C LYS A 414 -11.00 16.26 -24.98
N LYS A 415 -10.66 17.51 -25.33
CA LYS A 415 -11.28 18.22 -26.46
C LYS A 415 -10.96 17.54 -27.79
N LYS A 416 -9.73 17.07 -27.96
CA LYS A 416 -9.36 16.31 -29.16
C LYS A 416 -10.14 14.99 -29.25
N GLN A 417 -10.30 14.27 -28.14
CA GLN A 417 -11.15 13.08 -28.07
C GLN A 417 -12.62 13.40 -28.39
N LEU A 418 -13.14 14.53 -27.89
CA LEU A 418 -14.49 14.98 -28.21
C LEU A 418 -14.66 15.26 -29.71
N GLU A 419 -13.70 15.98 -30.32
CA GLU A 419 -13.71 16.25 -31.77
C GLU A 419 -13.58 14.97 -32.61
N GLU A 420 -12.81 13.99 -32.16
CA GLU A 420 -12.68 12.69 -32.82
C GLU A 420 -13.99 11.89 -32.75
N LEU A 421 -14.63 11.82 -31.57
CA LEU A 421 -15.91 11.14 -31.38
C LEU A 421 -17.06 11.82 -32.13
N GLU A 422 -17.11 13.16 -32.16
CA GLU A 422 -18.11 13.91 -32.93
C GLU A 422 -17.95 13.66 -34.43
N LYS A 423 -16.72 13.57 -34.96
CA LYS A 423 -16.46 13.19 -36.35
C LYS A 423 -16.86 11.75 -36.66
N GLU A 424 -16.63 10.82 -35.74
CA GLU A 424 -17.08 9.44 -35.90
C GLU A 424 -18.60 9.33 -35.94
N LEU A 425 -19.30 10.09 -35.09
CA LEU A 425 -20.76 10.18 -35.08
C LEU A 425 -21.31 10.74 -36.41
N ASP A 426 -20.74 11.83 -36.91
CA ASP A 426 -21.10 12.41 -38.21
C ASP A 426 -20.85 11.43 -39.38
N ALA A 427 -19.76 10.65 -39.31
CA ALA A 427 -19.46 9.63 -40.32
C ALA A 427 -20.44 8.45 -40.27
N LEU A 428 -20.89 8.05 -39.08
CA LEU A 428 -21.94 7.03 -38.90
C LEU A 428 -23.29 7.52 -39.43
N ASP A 429 -23.65 8.78 -39.18
CA ASP A 429 -24.84 9.42 -39.75
C ASP A 429 -24.82 9.42 -41.28
N GLY A 430 -23.68 9.73 -41.88
CA GLY A 430 -23.49 9.66 -43.33
C GLY A 430 -23.68 8.25 -43.89
N LYS A 431 -23.16 7.23 -43.20
CA LYS A 431 -23.35 5.81 -43.56
C LYS A 431 -24.81 5.38 -43.42
N LEU A 432 -25.52 5.83 -42.38
CA LEU A 432 -26.93 5.51 -42.16
C LEU A 432 -27.82 6.12 -43.27
N ARG A 433 -27.55 7.37 -43.67
CA ARG A 433 -28.23 8.01 -44.81
C ARG A 433 -28.00 7.24 -46.11
N SER A 434 -26.75 6.89 -46.42
CA SER A 434 -26.43 6.09 -47.61
C SER A 434 -27.04 4.68 -47.56
N LEU A 435 -27.07 4.03 -46.40
CA LEU A 435 -27.74 2.74 -46.22
C LEU A 435 -29.23 2.82 -46.51
N TYR A 436 -29.90 3.89 -46.06
CA TYR A 436 -31.31 4.15 -46.33
C TYR A 436 -31.57 4.42 -47.81
N GLU A 437 -30.76 5.26 -48.46
CA GLU A 437 -30.84 5.55 -49.90
C GLU A 437 -30.67 4.27 -50.74
N ASN A 438 -29.69 3.42 -50.40
CA ASN A 438 -29.44 2.16 -51.09
C ASN A 438 -30.57 1.14 -50.90
N PHE A 439 -31.24 1.16 -49.73
CA PHE A 439 -32.42 0.34 -49.49
C PHE A 439 -33.62 0.80 -50.32
N VAL A 440 -33.90 2.12 -50.35
CA VAL A 440 -34.97 2.71 -51.17
C VAL A 440 -34.72 2.49 -52.66
N ALA A 441 -33.46 2.53 -53.10
CA ALA A 441 -33.04 2.20 -54.47
C ALA A 441 -33.12 0.70 -54.81
N GLY A 442 -33.47 -0.16 -53.85
CA GLY A 442 -33.63 -1.61 -54.05
C GLY A 442 -32.31 -2.38 -54.17
N LEU A 443 -31.17 -1.77 -53.86
CA LEU A 443 -29.85 -2.39 -53.98
C LEU A 443 -29.54 -3.35 -52.82
N ILE A 444 -30.25 -3.23 -51.69
CA ILE A 444 -30.02 -4.01 -50.48
C ILE A 444 -31.32 -4.69 -50.02
N PRO A 445 -31.32 -6.02 -49.77
CA PRO A 445 -32.47 -6.72 -49.21
C PRO A 445 -32.84 -6.25 -47.79
N GLU A 446 -34.14 -6.22 -47.47
CA GLU A 446 -34.67 -5.76 -46.17
C GLU A 446 -34.00 -6.43 -44.96
N ARG A 447 -33.68 -7.72 -45.05
CA ARG A 447 -32.99 -8.46 -43.98
C ARG A 447 -31.59 -7.90 -43.70
N GLN A 448 -30.84 -7.54 -44.73
CA GLN A 448 -29.48 -7.00 -44.59
C GLN A 448 -29.53 -5.55 -44.12
N TYR A 449 -30.49 -4.76 -44.62
CA TYR A 449 -30.76 -3.40 -44.15
C TYR A 449 -31.03 -3.36 -42.64
N LYS A 450 -31.97 -4.19 -42.13
CA LYS A 450 -32.28 -4.24 -40.69
C LYS A 450 -31.08 -4.64 -39.83
N SER A 451 -30.23 -5.55 -40.32
CA SER A 451 -29.03 -5.99 -39.61
C SER A 451 -27.98 -4.88 -39.52
N LEU A 452 -27.70 -4.18 -40.61
CA LEU A 452 -26.71 -3.10 -40.66
C LEU A 452 -27.20 -1.85 -39.94
N MET A 453 -28.49 -1.52 -40.04
CA MET A 453 -29.12 -0.43 -39.30
C MET A 453 -28.98 -0.65 -37.79
N MET A 454 -29.28 -1.86 -37.29
CA MET A 454 -29.08 -2.21 -35.88
C MET A 454 -27.62 -2.13 -35.42
N GLN A 455 -26.67 -2.38 -36.32
CA GLN A 455 -25.25 -2.27 -36.00
C GLN A 455 -24.83 -0.81 -35.87
N TYR A 456 -25.16 0.04 -36.86
CA TYR A 456 -24.83 1.45 -36.82
C TYR A 456 -25.55 2.20 -35.69
N ASP A 457 -26.79 1.84 -35.36
CA ASP A 457 -27.54 2.40 -34.23
C ASP A 457 -26.86 2.12 -32.88
N ARG A 458 -26.27 0.92 -32.71
CA ARG A 458 -25.46 0.58 -31.52
C ARG A 458 -24.16 1.36 -31.45
N GLU A 459 -23.51 1.56 -32.60
CA GLU A 459 -22.26 2.33 -32.68
C GLU A 459 -22.53 3.83 -32.41
N GLN A 460 -23.65 4.37 -32.88
CA GLN A 460 -24.10 5.73 -32.58
C GLN A 460 -24.41 5.93 -31.11
N THR A 461 -25.25 5.07 -30.52
CA THR A 461 -25.59 5.16 -29.09
C THR A 461 -24.36 5.07 -28.20
N PHE A 462 -23.39 4.21 -28.54
CA PHE A 462 -22.11 4.14 -27.85
C PHE A 462 -21.30 5.44 -27.96
N CYS A 463 -21.20 6.03 -29.16
CA CYS A 463 -20.49 7.30 -29.35
C CYS A 463 -21.17 8.47 -28.60
N GLU A 464 -22.51 8.53 -28.58
CA GLU A 464 -23.28 9.53 -27.84
C GLU A 464 -23.05 9.44 -26.32
N GLU A 465 -23.01 8.23 -25.76
CA GLU A 465 -22.68 7.98 -24.36
C GLU A 465 -21.26 8.46 -24.02
N GLN A 466 -20.28 8.21 -24.90
CA GLN A 466 -18.91 8.69 -24.69
C GLN A 466 -18.82 10.22 -24.79
N ILE A 467 -19.49 10.82 -25.77
CA ILE A 467 -19.55 12.29 -25.96
C ILE A 467 -20.16 12.97 -24.74
N THR A 468 -21.26 12.45 -24.21
CA THR A 468 -21.92 12.99 -23.02
C THR A 468 -21.04 12.86 -21.77
N GLY A 469 -20.34 11.73 -21.60
CA GLY A 469 -19.35 11.54 -20.55
C GLY A 469 -18.20 12.55 -20.61
N VAL A 470 -17.57 12.71 -21.79
CA VAL A 470 -16.46 13.65 -22.00
C VAL A 470 -16.91 15.11 -21.85
N LYS A 471 -18.11 15.47 -22.32
CA LYS A 471 -18.69 16.82 -22.11
C LYS A 471 -18.91 17.12 -20.63
N LYS A 472 -19.37 16.15 -19.84
CA LYS A 472 -19.54 16.30 -18.39
C LYS A 472 -18.20 16.49 -17.68
N GLU A 473 -17.16 15.75 -18.06
CA GLU A 473 -15.80 15.94 -17.55
C GLU A 473 -15.23 17.33 -17.87
N LEU A 474 -15.47 17.83 -19.10
CA LEU A 474 -15.05 19.18 -19.52
C LEU A 474 -15.79 20.29 -18.76
N ALA A 475 -17.10 20.13 -18.50
CA ALA A 475 -17.88 21.08 -17.71
C ALA A 475 -17.36 21.17 -16.26
N LEU A 476 -17.09 20.03 -15.62
CA LEU A 476 -16.49 19.96 -14.28
C LEU A 476 -15.10 20.60 -14.21
N ALA A 477 -14.34 20.58 -15.31
CA ALA A 477 -13.04 21.25 -15.38
C ALA A 477 -13.17 22.78 -15.49
N GLN A 478 -14.22 23.29 -16.14
CA GLN A 478 -14.47 24.72 -16.34
C GLN A 478 -15.02 25.45 -15.09
N GLU A 479 -15.64 24.75 -14.14
CA GLU A 479 -16.19 25.34 -12.90
C GLU A 479 -15.14 25.64 -11.82
N ARG A 480 -13.93 25.06 -11.88
CA ARG A 480 -12.87 25.21 -10.87
C ARG A 480 -12.45 26.65 -10.54
N PRO A 481 -12.29 27.61 -11.48
CA PRO A 481 -11.86 28.98 -11.16
C PRO A 481 -12.86 29.75 -10.27
N MET A 482 -14.16 29.43 -10.30
CA MET A 482 -15.15 30.06 -9.41
C MET A 482 -15.05 29.57 -7.96
N GLN A 483 -14.35 28.47 -7.69
CA GLN A 483 -14.24 27.88 -6.35
C GLN A 483 -13.09 28.45 -5.50
N ALA A 484 -12.08 29.06 -6.12
CA ALA A 484 -10.96 29.69 -5.40
C ALA A 484 -11.41 30.84 -4.48
N GLY A 485 -12.42 31.62 -4.90
CA GLY A 485 -12.98 32.70 -4.08
C GLY A 485 -13.66 32.19 -2.80
N ARG A 486 -14.35 31.04 -2.87
CA ARG A 486 -14.97 30.40 -1.69
C ARG A 486 -13.91 29.88 -0.71
N PHE A 487 -12.79 29.37 -1.21
CA PHE A 487 -11.70 28.93 -0.36
C PHE A 487 -11.02 30.08 0.40
N ILE A 488 -10.85 31.23 -0.25
CA ILE A 488 -10.31 32.44 0.39
C ILE A 488 -11.23 32.88 1.54
N GLN A 489 -12.56 32.85 1.33
CA GLN A 489 -13.54 33.14 2.40
C GLN A 489 -13.42 32.17 3.59
N LEU A 490 -13.21 30.87 3.33
CA LEU A 490 -12.98 29.88 4.39
C LEU A 490 -11.69 30.16 5.18
N ILE A 491 -10.61 30.58 4.52
CA ILE A 491 -9.38 31.00 5.19
C ILE A 491 -9.61 32.23 6.08
N HIS A 492 -10.41 33.21 5.63
CA HIS A 492 -10.74 34.36 6.45
C HIS A 492 -11.60 34.01 7.67
N LYS A 493 -12.46 32.99 7.57
CA LYS A 493 -13.26 32.47 8.70
C LYS A 493 -12.36 31.86 9.79
N TYR A 494 -11.32 31.13 9.41
CA TYR A 494 -10.40 30.46 10.33
C TYR A 494 -8.98 31.06 10.27
N LYS A 495 -8.80 32.28 10.80
CA LYS A 495 -7.48 32.94 10.88
C LYS A 495 -6.55 32.24 11.87
N ALA A 496 -5.42 31.72 11.38
CA ALA A 496 -4.30 31.17 12.17
C ALA A 496 -4.73 30.25 13.35
N PRO A 497 -5.40 29.12 13.08
CA PRO A 497 -5.91 28.22 14.11
C PRO A 497 -4.77 27.56 14.91
N ALA A 498 -4.89 27.53 16.24
CA ALA A 498 -3.91 26.92 17.15
C ALA A 498 -4.07 25.38 17.24
N GLU A 499 -5.28 24.88 17.06
CA GLU A 499 -5.62 23.45 17.09
C GLU A 499 -6.51 23.07 15.90
N LEU A 500 -6.41 21.81 15.48
CA LEU A 500 -7.23 21.26 14.39
C LEU A 500 -8.55 20.74 14.93
N THR A 501 -9.65 21.46 14.66
CA THR A 501 -11.02 21.07 14.99
C THR A 501 -11.66 20.18 13.90
N GLU A 502 -12.72 19.44 14.25
CA GLU A 502 -13.46 18.60 13.30
C GLU A 502 -14.14 19.42 12.19
N GLU A 503 -14.70 20.57 12.53
CA GLU A 503 -15.31 21.51 11.57
C GLU A 503 -14.29 22.01 10.54
N MET A 504 -13.06 22.32 10.98
CA MET A 504 -12.00 22.74 10.06
C MET A 504 -11.58 21.62 9.11
N LEU A 505 -11.51 20.37 9.59
CA LEU A 505 -11.24 19.22 8.72
C LEU A 505 -12.34 19.06 7.67
N HIS A 506 -13.59 19.21 8.07
CA HIS A 506 -14.74 19.14 7.17
C HIS A 506 -14.70 20.24 6.09
N ASP A 507 -14.43 21.48 6.50
CA ASP A 507 -14.45 22.64 5.61
C ASP A 507 -13.24 22.70 4.68
N PHE A 508 -12.04 22.32 5.13
CA PHE A 508 -10.81 22.43 4.35
C PHE A 508 -10.37 21.16 3.62
N VAL A 509 -10.57 19.96 4.18
CA VAL A 509 -9.95 18.74 3.66
C VAL A 509 -10.96 17.86 2.94
N ASP A 510 -10.65 17.47 1.71
CA ASP A 510 -11.44 16.50 0.95
C ASP A 510 -11.00 15.07 1.26
N LYS A 511 -9.72 14.77 0.99
CA LYS A 511 -9.10 13.47 1.21
C LYS A 511 -7.60 13.59 1.49
N ILE A 512 -7.05 12.62 2.20
CA ILE A 512 -5.64 12.48 2.53
C ILE A 512 -5.19 11.12 2.00
N ILE A 513 -4.27 11.12 1.04
CA ILE A 513 -3.72 9.91 0.44
C ILE A 513 -2.39 9.58 1.12
N VAL A 514 -2.25 8.33 1.58
CA VAL A 514 -1.07 7.84 2.28
C VAL A 514 -0.36 6.81 1.41
N HIS A 515 0.90 7.08 1.10
CA HIS A 515 1.78 6.21 0.29
C HIS A 515 2.55 5.20 1.14
N GLU A 516 3.19 4.25 0.46
CA GLU A 516 4.11 3.29 1.09
C GLU A 516 5.26 4.02 1.80
N ALA A 517 5.68 3.46 2.93
CA ALA A 517 6.76 4.06 3.70
C ALA A 517 8.12 3.54 3.22
N ASP A 518 8.99 4.47 2.85
CA ASP A 518 10.37 4.18 2.47
C ASP A 518 11.29 4.07 3.69
N GLY A 519 12.09 3.01 3.72
CA GLY A 519 13.09 2.78 4.77
C GLY A 519 12.56 2.09 6.04
N ARG A 520 13.46 1.86 7.01
CA ARG A 520 13.14 1.18 8.29
C ARG A 520 13.64 1.96 9.50
N GLY A 521 12.86 1.97 10.57
CA GLY A 521 13.23 2.58 11.86
C GLY A 521 13.25 4.10 11.82
N LYS A 522 14.38 4.72 12.19
CA LYS A 522 14.51 6.20 12.31
C LYS A 522 14.73 6.93 10.98
N GLY A 523 14.93 6.20 9.88
CA GLY A 523 15.00 6.74 8.51
C GLY A 523 13.76 6.40 7.70
N ARG A 524 12.64 6.13 8.37
CA ARG A 524 11.34 5.88 7.73
C ARG A 524 10.78 7.22 7.26
N THR A 525 10.70 7.41 5.95
CA THR A 525 10.01 8.52 5.30
C THR A 525 8.70 8.00 4.73
N GLN A 526 7.68 8.83 4.70
CA GLN A 526 6.38 8.45 4.16
C GLN A 526 5.77 9.68 3.50
N GLU A 527 5.33 9.50 2.27
CA GLU A 527 4.68 10.54 1.49
C GLU A 527 3.19 10.57 1.81
N ILE A 528 2.65 11.78 1.97
CA ILE A 528 1.26 12.03 2.33
C ILE A 528 0.79 13.19 1.45
N GLU A 529 -0.23 12.95 0.64
CA GLU A 529 -0.89 13.98 -0.17
C GLU A 529 -2.15 14.46 0.55
N ILE A 530 -2.33 15.77 0.65
CA ILE A 530 -3.56 16.37 1.18
C ILE A 530 -4.28 17.06 0.03
N TYR A 531 -5.53 16.67 -0.18
CA TYR A 531 -6.44 17.32 -1.11
C TYR A 531 -7.34 18.24 -0.32
N PHE A 532 -7.28 19.53 -0.62
CA PHE A 532 -8.16 20.52 -0.02
C PHE A 532 -9.46 20.62 -0.82
N ASN A 533 -10.58 20.86 -0.13
CA ASN A 533 -11.83 21.22 -0.77
C ASN A 533 -11.60 22.44 -1.68
N PHE A 534 -12.23 22.46 -2.86
CA PHE A 534 -12.20 23.55 -3.85
C PHE A 534 -10.88 23.75 -4.64
N ILE A 535 -9.73 23.33 -4.11
CA ILE A 535 -8.41 23.58 -4.73
C ILE A 535 -7.67 22.29 -5.13
N GLY A 536 -8.02 21.15 -4.55
CA GLY A 536 -7.31 19.90 -4.80
C GLY A 536 -5.93 19.89 -4.14
N GLN A 537 -4.93 19.32 -4.82
CA GLN A 537 -3.57 19.22 -4.27
C GLN A 537 -2.83 20.56 -4.39
N PHE A 538 -2.59 21.21 -3.25
CA PHE A 538 -1.85 22.47 -3.20
C PHE A 538 -0.61 22.37 -2.33
N GLU A 539 0.56 22.31 -2.98
CA GLU A 539 1.86 22.37 -2.32
C GLU A 539 2.39 23.80 -2.32
N LEU A 540 2.43 24.40 -1.13
CA LEU A 540 3.23 25.60 -0.89
C LEU A 540 4.68 25.19 -0.65
N ALA A 541 5.61 25.76 -1.40
CA ALA A 541 7.02 25.63 -1.12
C ALA A 541 7.32 26.17 0.29
N PHE A 542 8.02 25.39 1.12
CA PHE A 542 8.41 25.81 2.46
C PHE A 542 9.15 27.16 2.42
N SER A 543 8.77 28.08 3.32
CA SER A 543 9.48 29.36 3.39
C SER A 543 10.93 29.14 3.84
N GLN A 544 11.84 30.04 3.45
CA GLN A 544 13.25 29.95 3.88
C GLN A 544 13.41 29.96 5.42
N LYS A 545 12.45 30.53 6.16
CA LYS A 545 12.44 30.50 7.63
C LYS A 545 12.10 29.09 8.17
N GLU A 546 11.16 28.40 7.55
CA GLU A 546 10.75 27.04 7.92
C GLU A 546 11.80 26.00 7.57
N ILE A 547 12.43 26.10 6.40
CA ILE A 547 13.56 25.24 6.01
C ILE A 547 14.68 25.37 7.04
N LYS A 548 15.01 26.59 7.48
CA LYS A 548 16.01 26.83 8.53
C LYS A 548 15.56 26.27 9.89
N ALA A 549 14.28 26.36 10.24
CA ALA A 549 13.75 25.81 11.49
C ALA A 549 13.79 24.27 11.51
N ALA A 550 13.41 23.62 10.41
CA ALA A 550 13.47 22.17 10.22
C ALA A 550 14.93 21.66 10.29
N GLN A 551 15.85 22.34 9.57
CA GLN A 551 17.29 22.04 9.64
C GLN A 551 17.84 22.19 11.07
N LYS A 552 17.39 23.20 11.82
CA LYS A 552 17.80 23.41 13.22
C LYS A 552 17.27 22.31 14.15
N GLN A 553 16.02 21.87 13.98
CA GLN A 553 15.45 20.74 14.72
C GLN A 553 16.16 19.42 14.40
N GLU A 554 16.45 19.16 13.12
CA GLU A 554 17.17 17.97 12.68
C GLU A 554 18.59 17.96 13.24
N ALA A 555 19.30 19.09 13.19
CA ALA A 555 20.61 19.26 13.81
C ALA A 555 20.58 19.01 15.33
N LYS A 556 19.51 19.46 16.03
CA LYS A 556 19.31 19.19 17.46
C LYS A 556 19.13 17.68 17.73
N ARG A 557 18.25 17.02 16.98
CA ARG A 557 18.02 15.56 17.09
C ARG A 557 19.30 14.76 16.80
N LEU A 558 20.09 15.18 15.80
CA LEU A 558 21.36 14.53 15.47
C LEU A 558 22.39 14.71 16.59
N ARG A 559 22.47 15.89 17.21
CA ARG A 559 23.32 16.16 18.38
C ARG A 559 22.94 15.28 19.56
N GLU A 560 21.66 15.16 19.90
CA GLU A 560 21.17 14.29 20.98
C GLU A 560 21.48 12.81 20.71
N LYS A 561 21.26 12.34 19.48
CA LYS A 561 21.60 10.96 19.06
C LYS A 561 23.09 10.68 19.20
N ASN A 562 23.95 11.62 18.79
CA ASN A 562 25.39 11.49 18.91
C ASN A 562 25.84 11.53 20.39
N ALA A 563 25.21 12.35 21.22
CA ALA A 563 25.46 12.37 22.66
C ALA A 563 25.07 11.04 23.32
N GLN A 564 23.93 10.45 22.94
CA GLN A 564 23.49 9.18 23.49
C GLN A 564 24.38 8.00 23.05
N LYS A 565 24.82 7.98 21.78
CA LYS A 565 25.84 7.02 21.30
C LYS A 565 27.16 7.14 22.07
N LYS A 566 27.61 8.37 22.38
CA LYS A 566 28.82 8.59 23.19
C LYS A 566 28.63 8.06 24.62
N ARG A 567 27.46 8.29 25.24
CA ARG A 567 27.14 7.78 26.58
C ARG A 567 27.12 6.25 26.64
N THR A 568 26.47 5.59 25.67
CA THR A 568 26.43 4.11 25.63
C THR A 568 27.79 3.49 25.35
N ALA A 569 28.56 4.07 24.42
CA ALA A 569 29.93 3.65 24.16
C ALA A 569 30.81 3.78 25.41
N ARG A 570 30.71 4.91 26.14
CA ARG A 570 31.46 5.14 27.39
C ARG A 570 31.15 4.08 28.44
N LYS A 571 29.86 3.79 28.70
CA LYS A 571 29.43 2.72 29.62
C LYS A 571 29.97 1.35 29.21
N TYR A 572 29.95 1.02 27.92
CA TYR A 572 30.51 -0.22 27.40
C TYR A 572 32.03 -0.33 27.63
N TYR A 573 32.78 0.74 27.32
CA TYR A 573 34.22 0.78 27.53
C TYR A 573 34.61 0.73 29.01
N GLU A 574 33.87 1.40 29.89
CA GLU A 574 34.05 1.35 31.34
C GLU A 574 33.81 -0.08 31.87
N ARG A 575 32.72 -0.74 31.45
CA ARG A 575 32.45 -2.14 31.81
C ARG A 575 33.57 -3.09 31.32
N LYS A 576 33.97 -2.98 30.05
CA LYS A 576 35.07 -3.77 29.47
C LYS A 576 36.44 -3.48 30.07
N LYS A 577 36.63 -2.29 30.65
CA LYS A 577 37.85 -1.93 31.39
C LYS A 577 37.84 -2.58 32.77
N GLN A 578 36.69 -2.60 33.45
CA GLN A 578 36.51 -3.26 34.75
C GLN A 578 36.66 -4.78 34.64
N GLU A 579 36.03 -5.40 33.63
CA GLU A 579 36.18 -6.84 33.33
C GLU A 579 37.67 -7.20 33.16
N ARG A 580 38.42 -6.45 32.34
CA ARG A 580 39.87 -6.65 32.16
C ARG A 580 40.70 -6.39 33.41
N TYR A 581 40.26 -5.50 34.30
CA TYR A 581 40.95 -5.24 35.56
C TYR A 581 40.74 -6.38 36.56
N ASN A 582 39.54 -6.96 36.58
CA ASN A 582 39.19 -8.12 37.39
C ASN A 582 39.89 -9.39 36.89
N GLU A 583 39.90 -9.65 35.57
CA GLU A 583 40.62 -10.77 34.94
C GLU A 583 42.14 -10.73 35.19
N ARG A 584 42.69 -9.53 35.44
CA ARG A 584 44.13 -9.31 35.68
C ARG A 584 44.46 -9.16 37.17
N GLU A 585 43.58 -9.64 38.06
CA GLU A 585 43.79 -9.62 39.52
C GLU A 585 44.12 -8.22 40.08
N GLY A 586 43.50 -7.17 39.52
CA GLY A 586 43.75 -5.79 39.96
C GLY A 586 44.97 -5.11 39.33
N HIS A 587 45.63 -5.76 38.36
CA HIS A 587 46.76 -5.18 37.63
C HIS A 587 46.35 -4.59 36.27
N LYS A 588 46.92 -3.42 35.94
CA LYS A 588 46.55 -2.64 34.75
C LYS A 588 46.97 -3.30 33.42
N PHE A 589 47.99 -4.14 33.43
CA PHE A 589 48.58 -4.80 32.25
C PHE A 589 48.77 -6.30 32.52
N GLU A 590 48.81 -7.12 31.47
CA GLU A 590 49.00 -8.58 31.58
C GLU A 590 50.39 -8.96 32.10
N LYS A 591 50.47 -10.08 32.82
CA LYS A 591 51.71 -10.66 33.34
C LYS A 591 52.65 -11.00 32.17
N ARG A 592 53.92 -10.60 32.27
CA ARG A 592 54.94 -10.85 31.25
C ARG A 592 56.18 -11.48 31.87
N PHE A 593 56.97 -12.16 31.05
CA PHE A 593 58.26 -12.69 31.45
C PHE A 593 59.37 -11.71 31.05
N CYS A 594 60.35 -11.52 31.93
CA CYS A 594 61.49 -10.65 31.70
C CYS A 594 62.40 -11.24 30.61
N GLU A 595 62.67 -10.49 29.54
CA GLU A 595 63.55 -10.93 28.43
C GLU A 595 65.03 -11.16 28.87
N HIS A 596 65.42 -10.74 30.07
CA HIS A 596 66.79 -10.89 30.59
C HIS A 596 66.93 -12.04 31.62
N CYS A 597 66.08 -12.07 32.66
CA CYS A 597 66.18 -13.05 33.75
C CYS A 597 65.10 -14.13 33.71
N GLY A 598 64.15 -14.07 32.77
CA GLY A 598 63.07 -15.06 32.65
C GLY A 598 61.99 -15.01 33.73
N GLN A 599 62.10 -14.15 34.76
CA GLN A 599 61.11 -14.06 35.84
C GLN A 599 59.80 -13.41 35.37
N ALA A 600 58.67 -13.93 35.85
CA ALA A 600 57.35 -13.38 35.59
C ALA A 600 57.08 -12.13 36.45
N PHE A 601 56.61 -11.04 35.84
CA PHE A 601 56.34 -9.78 36.53
C PHE A 601 55.11 -9.07 35.94
N TRP A 602 54.52 -8.17 36.73
CA TRP A 602 53.43 -7.31 36.30
C TRP A 602 53.99 -5.97 35.80
N PRO A 603 53.84 -5.64 34.50
CA PRO A 603 54.41 -4.42 33.95
C PRO A 603 53.60 -3.18 34.36
N ASN A 604 54.29 -2.07 34.67
CA ASN A 604 53.68 -0.78 34.97
C ASN A 604 53.32 0.02 33.70
N GLY A 605 53.75 -0.43 32.53
CA GLY A 605 53.43 0.15 31.24
C GLY A 605 53.43 -0.90 30.13
N ASN A 606 52.60 -0.70 29.09
CA ASN A 606 52.43 -1.67 28.01
C ASN A 606 53.74 -2.03 27.24
N LYS A 607 54.78 -1.19 27.34
CA LYS A 607 56.07 -1.39 26.67
C LYS A 607 57.17 -1.92 27.60
N GLN A 608 56.89 -2.16 28.88
CA GLN A 608 57.91 -2.67 29.80
C GLN A 608 58.21 -4.14 29.48
N LYS A 609 59.48 -4.40 29.17
CA LYS A 609 60.00 -5.73 28.77
C LYS A 609 60.85 -6.40 29.86
N TYR A 610 61.29 -5.64 30.85
CA TYR A 610 62.20 -6.09 31.90
C TYR A 610 61.55 -5.86 33.28
N CYS A 611 61.73 -6.81 34.20
CA CYS A 611 61.16 -6.73 35.54
C CYS A 611 61.74 -5.59 36.37
N SER A 612 63.01 -5.23 36.14
CA SER A 612 63.70 -4.16 36.85
C SER A 612 64.59 -3.33 35.91
N LYS A 613 64.98 -2.13 36.37
CA LYS A 613 65.91 -1.25 35.67
C LYS A 613 67.30 -1.91 35.51
N GLU A 614 67.67 -2.76 36.45
CA GLU A 614 68.92 -3.54 36.43
C GLU A 614 68.92 -4.58 35.31
N CYS A 615 67.84 -5.34 35.14
CA CYS A 615 67.69 -6.29 34.03
C CYS A 615 67.71 -5.59 32.66
N ALA A 616 67.10 -4.40 32.56
CA ALA A 616 67.15 -3.60 31.34
C ALA A 616 68.57 -3.13 31.01
N ASN A 617 69.34 -2.72 32.02
CA ASN A 617 70.72 -2.28 31.86
C ASN A 617 71.65 -3.46 31.51
N ALA A 618 71.45 -4.62 32.13
CA ALA A 618 72.23 -5.84 31.87
C ALA A 618 71.99 -6.40 30.45
N ALA A 619 70.75 -6.41 29.99
CA ALA A 619 70.43 -6.76 28.60
C ALA A 619 71.08 -5.79 27.60
N LYS A 620 71.12 -4.49 27.94
CA LYS A 620 71.76 -3.46 27.12
C LYS A 620 73.28 -3.67 27.02
N THR A 621 73.96 -3.97 28.12
CA THR A 621 75.41 -4.26 28.10
C THR A 621 75.74 -5.54 27.35
N ALA A 622 74.97 -6.61 27.51
CA ALA A 622 75.13 -7.85 26.74
C ALA A 622 74.99 -7.60 25.22
N ARG A 623 73.98 -6.83 24.81
CA ARG A 623 73.73 -6.46 23.41
C ARG A 623 74.86 -5.60 22.82
N VAL A 624 75.42 -4.69 23.62
CA VAL A 624 76.58 -3.86 23.22
C VAL A 624 77.85 -4.71 23.08
N LYS A 625 78.09 -5.68 23.97
CA LYS A 625 79.22 -6.63 23.85
C LYS A 625 79.10 -7.49 22.60
N ALA A 626 77.92 -8.07 22.34
CA ALA A 626 77.68 -8.88 21.14
C ALA A 626 77.89 -8.08 19.84
N ARG A 627 77.40 -6.84 19.77
CA ARG A 627 77.62 -5.95 18.62
C ARG A 627 79.10 -5.61 18.41
N ARG A 628 79.86 -5.38 19.50
CA ARG A 628 81.30 -5.08 19.41
C ARG A 628 82.10 -6.27 18.88
N TYR A 629 81.74 -7.51 19.23
CA TYR A 629 82.38 -8.72 18.70
C TYR A 629 82.07 -8.93 17.22
N ALA A 630 80.81 -8.72 16.80
CA ALA A 630 80.41 -8.86 15.40
C ALA A 630 81.06 -7.84 14.45
N GLU A 631 81.43 -6.65 14.93
CA GLU A 631 82.00 -5.56 14.11
C GLU A 631 83.54 -5.58 13.97
N LYS A 632 84.27 -6.37 14.77
CA LYS A 632 85.75 -6.32 14.81
C LYS A 632 86.47 -7.63 14.49
N GLY A 633 85.85 -8.79 14.72
CA GLY A 633 86.59 -10.05 14.70
C GLY A 633 87.84 -9.97 15.60
N ASP A 634 88.99 -10.46 15.12
CA ASP A 634 90.28 -10.43 15.82
C ASP A 634 91.12 -9.16 15.58
N HIS A 635 90.60 -8.14 14.88
CA HIS A 635 91.33 -6.90 14.59
C HIS A 635 91.08 -5.79 15.64
N THR A 636 92.14 -5.07 16.01
CA THR A 636 92.10 -4.04 17.08
C THR A 636 91.21 -2.84 16.71
N PHE A 637 91.19 -2.45 15.43
CA PHE A 637 90.41 -1.32 14.89
C PHE A 637 89.42 -1.80 13.82
N ARG A 638 88.32 -1.07 13.63
CA ARG A 638 87.30 -1.39 12.62
C ARG A 638 87.82 -1.10 11.22
N GLN A 639 87.42 -1.89 10.23
CA GLN A 639 87.68 -1.61 8.83
C GLN A 639 87.07 -0.25 8.46
N LYS A 640 87.86 0.60 7.79
CA LYS A 640 87.42 1.92 7.30
C LYS A 640 87.58 1.97 5.79
N ASN A 641 86.79 2.82 5.13
CA ASN A 641 86.99 3.10 3.71
C ASN A 641 87.92 4.31 3.56
N CYS A 642 88.85 4.25 2.60
CA CYS A 642 89.72 5.38 2.27
C CYS A 642 88.89 6.57 1.76
N ILE A 643 89.08 7.76 2.33
CA ILE A 643 88.33 8.97 1.90
C ILE A 643 88.63 9.40 0.44
N VAL A 644 89.78 9.00 -0.11
CA VAL A 644 90.18 9.40 -1.46
C VAL A 644 89.75 8.38 -2.52
N CYS A 645 90.00 7.08 -2.29
CA CYS A 645 89.72 6.05 -3.28
C CYS A 645 88.54 5.11 -2.93
N GLY A 646 87.93 5.28 -1.75
CA GLY A 646 86.76 4.51 -1.31
C GLY A 646 87.02 3.05 -0.92
N LYS A 647 88.23 2.51 -1.14
CA LYS A 647 88.54 1.10 -0.84
C LYS A 647 88.57 0.81 0.67
N PRO A 648 88.01 -0.31 1.14
CA PRO A 648 88.07 -0.72 2.54
C PRO A 648 89.49 -1.16 2.93
N PHE A 649 89.99 -0.66 4.05
CA PHE A 649 91.31 -1.00 4.59
C PHE A 649 91.26 -1.10 6.13
N TRP A 650 92.23 -1.82 6.69
CA TRP A 650 92.38 -1.93 8.14
C TRP A 650 93.39 -0.88 8.62
N PRO A 651 92.96 0.12 9.40
CA PRO A 651 93.86 1.17 9.83
C PRO A 651 94.78 0.66 10.94
N VAL A 652 96.06 1.07 10.90
CA VAL A 652 97.05 0.66 11.92
C VAL A 652 96.81 1.42 13.23
N ASN A 653 96.23 2.62 13.14
CA ASN A 653 95.80 3.40 14.30
C ASN A 653 94.42 4.05 14.08
N GLY A 654 93.78 4.49 15.16
CA GLY A 654 92.42 5.05 15.10
C GLY A 654 92.26 6.32 14.24
N GLN A 655 93.35 7.01 13.90
CA GLN A 655 93.33 8.28 13.16
C GLN A 655 93.60 8.13 11.66
N GLU A 656 94.07 6.96 11.21
CA GLU A 656 94.31 6.72 9.80
C GLU A 656 92.97 6.61 9.03
N ILE A 657 92.89 7.39 7.96
CA ILE A 657 91.68 7.57 7.12
C ILE A 657 91.96 7.37 5.63
N MET A 658 93.22 7.15 5.25
CA MET A 658 93.66 6.96 3.86
C MET A 658 94.45 5.67 3.74
N CYS A 659 94.19 4.88 2.70
CA CYS A 659 94.74 3.53 2.55
C CYS A 659 96.18 3.49 1.99
N SER A 660 96.67 4.57 1.38
CA SER A 660 98.00 4.62 0.76
C SER A 660 98.59 6.04 0.78
N GLU A 661 99.91 6.15 0.68
CA GLU A 661 100.61 7.45 0.58
C GLU A 661 100.21 8.26 -0.66
N GLU A 662 99.83 7.58 -1.75
CA GLU A 662 99.31 8.22 -2.95
C GLU A 662 98.00 8.96 -2.68
N CYS A 663 97.07 8.33 -1.93
CA CYS A 663 95.84 8.97 -1.48
C CYS A 663 96.15 10.18 -0.55
N LYS A 664 97.16 10.07 0.32
CA LYS A 664 97.60 11.20 1.17
C LYS A 664 98.14 12.38 0.36
N ARG A 665 98.68 12.15 -0.83
CA ARG A 665 99.15 13.22 -1.72
C ARG A 665 98.00 13.92 -2.43
N ILE A 666 97.03 13.16 -2.97
CA ILE A 666 95.84 13.71 -3.64
C ILE A 666 95.02 14.57 -2.67
N HIS A 667 94.76 14.08 -1.46
CA HIS A 667 94.02 14.83 -0.45
C HIS A 667 94.72 16.14 -0.02
N ARG A 668 96.05 16.19 -0.08
CA ARG A 668 96.81 17.44 0.17
C ARG A 668 96.61 18.48 -0.93
N LEU A 669 96.62 18.05 -2.20
CA LEU A 669 96.35 18.91 -3.36
C LEU A 669 94.92 19.47 -3.33
N GLU A 670 93.93 18.63 -3.04
CA GLU A 670 92.53 19.05 -2.95
C GLU A 670 92.31 20.09 -1.85
N ARG A 671 92.95 19.94 -0.69
CA ARG A 671 92.90 20.95 0.39
C ARG A 671 93.54 22.28 -0.01
N GLN A 672 94.63 22.27 -0.78
CA GLN A 672 95.26 23.50 -1.26
C GLN A 672 94.37 24.23 -2.27
N ASN A 673 93.71 23.51 -3.18
CA ASN A 673 92.75 24.10 -4.11
C ASN A 673 91.52 24.67 -3.40
N ALA A 674 90.99 23.97 -2.40
CA ALA A 674 89.86 24.44 -1.60
C ALA A 674 90.18 25.77 -0.89
N TYR A 675 91.37 25.86 -0.28
CA TYR A 675 91.84 27.10 0.36
C TYR A 675 91.98 28.26 -0.65
N TYR A 676 92.48 28.00 -1.86
CA TYR A 676 92.60 29.02 -2.90
C TYR A 676 91.23 29.59 -3.31
N HIS A 677 90.22 28.73 -3.46
CA HIS A 677 88.86 29.17 -3.80
C HIS A 677 88.17 29.95 -2.67
N GLU A 678 88.42 29.59 -1.40
CA GLU A 678 87.87 30.31 -0.23
C GLU A 678 88.42 31.75 -0.15
N VAL A 679 89.72 31.92 -0.36
CA VAL A 679 90.37 33.24 -0.38
C VAL A 679 89.85 34.13 -1.53
N VAL A 680 89.55 33.56 -2.69
CA VAL A 680 88.94 34.29 -3.81
C VAL A 680 87.53 34.75 -3.48
N ALA A 681 86.72 33.88 -2.85
CA ALA A 681 85.35 34.20 -2.44
C ALA A 681 85.30 35.35 -1.42
N ASP A 682 86.22 35.37 -0.45
CA ASP A 682 86.31 36.45 0.54
C ASP A 682 86.68 37.80 -0.10
N LYS A 683 87.55 37.81 -1.11
CA LYS A 683 87.87 39.04 -1.87
C LYS A 683 86.68 39.56 -2.68
N GLU A 684 85.88 38.68 -3.28
CA GLU A 684 84.65 39.10 -3.97
C GLU A 684 83.59 39.64 -3.02
N LYS A 685 83.47 39.06 -1.83
CA LYS A 685 82.56 39.54 -0.79
C LYS A 685 82.94 40.94 -0.31
N ALA A 686 84.23 41.18 -0.04
CA ALA A 686 84.73 42.51 0.34
C ALA A 686 84.44 43.57 -0.74
N LYS A 687 84.54 43.22 -2.03
CA LYS A 687 84.14 44.13 -3.12
C LYS A 687 82.64 44.47 -3.11
N ARG A 688 81.77 43.48 -2.88
CA ARG A 688 80.31 43.71 -2.80
C ARG A 688 79.93 44.59 -1.60
N ASP A 689 80.58 44.36 -0.46
CA ASP A 689 80.32 45.14 0.75
C ASP A 689 80.78 46.60 0.60
N ALA A 690 81.92 46.85 -0.04
CA ALA A 690 82.38 48.21 -0.37
C ALA A 690 81.44 48.95 -1.34
N ILE A 691 80.87 48.26 -2.34
CA ILE A 691 79.86 48.85 -3.25
C ILE A 691 78.59 49.22 -2.45
N ARG A 692 78.17 48.37 -1.52
CA ARG A 692 77.00 48.60 -0.67
C ARG A 692 77.18 49.79 0.28
N GLU A 693 78.36 49.93 0.85
CA GLU A 693 78.70 51.03 1.76
C GLU A 693 78.75 52.38 1.03
N ARG A 694 79.28 52.39 -0.20
CA ARG A 694 79.24 53.57 -1.08
C ARG A 694 77.81 53.96 -1.46
N ALA A 695 76.96 52.99 -1.80
CA ALA A 695 75.56 53.24 -2.13
C ALA A 695 74.73 53.78 -0.95
N LEU A 696 75.10 53.42 0.29
CA LEU A 696 74.49 53.95 1.52
C LEU A 696 74.91 55.40 1.79
N LEU A 697 76.17 55.75 1.52
CA LEU A 697 76.68 57.13 1.65
C LEU A 697 76.05 58.08 0.62
N GLU A 698 75.83 57.61 -0.62
CA GLU A 698 75.26 58.43 -1.70
C GLU A 698 73.74 58.66 -1.55
N ASN A 699 73.03 57.85 -0.76
CA ASN A 699 71.57 57.90 -0.62
C ASN A 699 71.13 58.19 0.84
N ASP A 700 71.90 59.00 1.57
CA ASP A 700 71.58 59.44 2.95
C ASP A 700 71.16 58.29 3.90
N GLY A 701 71.88 57.16 3.84
CA GLY A 701 71.66 56.00 4.70
C GLY A 701 70.59 55.01 4.22
N HIS A 702 70.02 55.21 3.02
CA HIS A 702 69.07 54.27 2.42
C HIS A 702 69.70 53.41 1.31
N LEU A 703 69.35 52.12 1.27
CA LEU A 703 69.99 51.15 0.36
C LEU A 703 69.62 51.33 -1.13
N TYR A 704 68.58 52.11 -1.41
CA TYR A 704 68.01 52.33 -2.74
C TYR A 704 67.61 53.80 -2.89
N PRO A 705 67.68 54.39 -4.10
CA PRO A 705 67.29 55.78 -4.32
C PRO A 705 65.78 56.01 -4.09
N GLN A 706 65.41 57.24 -3.73
CA GLN A 706 64.03 57.64 -3.50
C GLN A 706 63.19 57.47 -4.77
N ARG A 707 61.96 56.94 -4.63
CA ARG A 707 61.02 56.73 -5.75
C ARG A 707 59.66 57.33 -5.42
N GLU A 708 58.93 57.75 -6.44
CA GLU A 708 57.54 58.19 -6.28
C GLU A 708 56.58 56.99 -6.31
N CYS A 709 55.56 57.02 -5.45
CA CYS A 709 54.55 55.97 -5.40
C CYS A 709 53.64 56.01 -6.63
N GLU A 710 53.58 54.93 -7.39
CA GLU A 710 52.74 54.82 -8.61
C GLU A 710 51.23 55.05 -8.36
N TYR A 711 50.74 54.96 -7.12
CA TYR A 711 49.32 55.16 -6.80
C TYR A 711 48.98 56.57 -6.29
N CYS A 712 49.85 57.18 -5.46
CA CYS A 712 49.56 58.46 -4.80
C CYS A 712 50.60 59.55 -5.05
N GLY A 713 51.65 59.27 -5.83
CA GLY A 713 52.69 60.23 -6.19
C GLY A 713 53.67 60.60 -5.08
N THR A 714 53.46 60.13 -3.84
CA THR A 714 54.34 60.49 -2.73
C THR A 714 55.73 59.85 -2.89
N SER A 715 56.78 60.66 -2.76
CA SER A 715 58.17 60.20 -2.75
C SER A 715 58.47 59.40 -1.48
N PHE A 716 59.08 58.22 -1.63
CA PHE A 716 59.41 57.32 -0.53
C PHE A 716 60.69 56.54 -0.82
N TRP A 717 61.35 56.06 0.23
CA TRP A 717 62.54 55.23 0.14
C TRP A 717 62.14 53.75 0.10
N PRO A 718 62.43 53.01 -0.99
CA PRO A 718 62.10 51.58 -1.08
C PRO A 718 62.93 50.75 -0.10
N GLU A 719 62.33 49.78 0.59
CA GLU A 719 63.08 48.78 1.37
C GLU A 719 63.61 47.64 0.50
N LYS A 720 63.01 47.46 -0.68
CA LYS A 720 63.38 46.45 -1.68
C LYS A 720 63.46 47.13 -3.04
N HIS A 721 64.43 46.73 -3.87
CA HIS A 721 64.63 47.27 -5.21
C HIS A 721 63.36 47.33 -6.10
N PHE A 722 62.40 46.43 -5.88
CA PHE A 722 61.17 46.29 -6.67
C PHE A 722 59.91 46.86 -6.00
N GLN A 723 60.02 47.56 -4.86
CA GLN A 723 58.86 48.17 -4.21
C GLN A 723 58.40 49.43 -4.96
N ARG A 724 57.14 49.41 -5.44
CA ARG A 724 56.53 50.46 -6.29
C ARG A 724 55.51 51.35 -5.57
N PHE A 725 55.09 50.95 -4.36
CA PHE A 725 54.07 51.66 -3.59
C PHE A 725 54.61 52.03 -2.21
N CYS A 726 54.33 53.26 -1.76
CA CYS A 726 54.85 53.82 -0.51
C CYS A 726 54.28 53.12 0.74
N CYS A 727 53.04 52.62 0.68
CA CYS A 727 52.42 51.91 1.78
C CYS A 727 51.45 50.83 1.32
N LYS A 728 51.15 49.90 2.23
CA LYS A 728 50.24 48.77 2.00
C LYS A 728 48.82 49.21 1.64
N ALA A 729 48.39 50.37 2.12
CA ALA A 729 47.10 50.96 1.77
C ALA A 729 47.06 51.38 0.29
N CYS A 730 48.12 51.98 -0.25
CA CYS A 730 48.24 52.31 -1.67
C CYS A 730 48.28 51.04 -2.54
N THR A 731 48.95 49.98 -2.08
CA THR A 731 48.95 48.67 -2.76
C THR A 731 47.53 48.08 -2.81
N ASN A 732 46.79 48.14 -1.70
CA ASN A 732 45.43 47.62 -1.61
C ASN A 732 44.44 48.45 -2.43
N LYS A 733 44.53 49.79 -2.39
CA LYS A 733 43.67 50.66 -3.19
C LYS A 733 43.94 50.54 -4.69
N ALA A 734 45.19 50.34 -5.12
CA ALA A 734 45.50 50.01 -6.51
C ALA A 734 44.87 48.66 -6.92
N ALA A 735 44.88 47.67 -6.02
CA ALA A 735 44.23 46.37 -6.25
C ALA A 735 42.69 46.46 -6.23
N GLU A 736 42.10 47.35 -5.44
CA GLU A 736 40.67 47.63 -5.40
C GLU A 736 40.20 48.40 -6.63
N LYS A 737 40.97 49.40 -7.09
CA LYS A 737 40.70 50.12 -8.34
C LYS A 737 40.73 49.20 -9.57
N LYS A 738 41.58 48.16 -9.56
CA LYS A 738 41.55 47.06 -10.55
C LYS A 738 40.32 46.14 -10.45
N ARG A 739 39.62 46.12 -9.30
CA ARG A 739 38.43 45.31 -9.08
C ARG A 739 37.11 46.05 -9.36
N THR A 740 37.08 47.39 -9.29
CA THR A 740 35.83 48.17 -9.31
C THR A 740 35.71 49.21 -10.43
N GLY A 741 36.66 49.31 -11.37
CA GLY A 741 36.56 50.23 -12.51
C GLY A 741 36.08 49.56 -13.79
N ALA A 742 34.96 50.06 -14.34
CA ALA A 742 34.50 49.79 -15.70
C ALA A 742 35.36 50.54 -16.72
N ASP A 743 35.83 49.82 -17.74
CA ASP A 743 36.32 50.37 -19.02
C ASP A 743 35.82 49.44 -20.15
N PRO A 744 35.01 49.91 -21.12
CA PRO A 744 34.41 49.09 -22.17
C PRO A 744 35.33 48.91 -23.41
N ALA A 745 36.63 48.66 -23.18
CA ALA A 745 37.60 48.42 -24.24
C ALA A 745 38.67 47.38 -23.83
N GLU A 746 38.28 46.12 -23.69
CA GLU A 746 39.17 44.94 -23.87
C GLU A 746 38.34 43.64 -23.91
N LYS A 747 37.51 43.50 -24.95
CA LYS A 747 37.14 42.17 -25.46
C LYS A 747 38.39 41.61 -26.15
N GLU A 748 39.25 40.91 -25.40
CA GLU A 748 40.17 39.84 -25.86
C GLU A 748 41.17 39.50 -24.73
N GLY A 749 40.65 38.99 -23.61
CA GLY A 749 41.47 38.66 -22.43
C GLY A 749 41.24 37.27 -21.83
N HIS A 750 40.49 36.38 -22.50
CA HIS A 750 40.45 34.99 -22.08
C HIS A 750 41.68 34.26 -22.64
N ARG A 751 42.63 33.94 -21.76
CA ARG A 751 43.91 33.25 -22.06
C ARG A 751 43.76 31.87 -22.72
N PHE A 752 42.54 31.38 -22.95
CA PHE A 752 42.24 30.02 -23.43
C PHE A 752 41.06 30.02 -24.41
N HIS A 753 41.18 29.27 -25.51
CA HIS A 753 40.10 29.08 -26.48
C HIS A 753 38.87 28.38 -25.87
N LYS A 754 37.68 28.65 -26.43
CA LYS A 754 36.45 27.92 -26.10
C LYS A 754 36.63 26.41 -26.32
N ARG A 755 36.11 25.61 -25.41
CA ARG A 755 36.12 24.14 -25.49
C ARG A 755 34.70 23.60 -25.43
N THR A 756 34.46 22.49 -26.11
CA THR A 756 33.19 21.76 -26.03
C THR A 756 33.23 20.78 -24.87
N CYS A 757 32.24 20.83 -23.97
CA CYS A 757 32.20 19.92 -22.84
C CYS A 757 31.87 18.49 -23.30
N PRO A 758 32.70 17.48 -22.97
CA PRO A 758 32.48 16.09 -23.42
C PRO A 758 31.28 15.39 -22.76
N VAL A 759 30.66 16.00 -21.74
CA VAL A 759 29.51 15.42 -21.01
C VAL A 759 28.18 15.96 -21.51
N CYS A 760 28.12 17.24 -21.85
CA CYS A 760 26.86 17.91 -22.22
C CYS A 760 26.88 18.59 -23.59
N GLY A 761 28.00 18.55 -24.31
CA GLY A 761 28.14 19.12 -25.65
C GLY A 761 28.17 20.65 -25.72
N LYS A 762 28.05 21.37 -24.61
CA LYS A 762 28.04 22.85 -24.61
C LYS A 762 29.44 23.44 -24.76
N GLU A 763 29.57 24.48 -25.58
CA GLU A 763 30.77 25.31 -25.64
C GLU A 763 30.90 26.19 -24.40
N PHE A 764 32.11 26.26 -23.82
CA PHE A 764 32.38 27.09 -22.65
C PHE A 764 33.82 27.62 -22.65
N TRP A 765 34.06 28.69 -21.89
CA TRP A 765 35.39 29.24 -21.67
C TRP A 765 36.06 28.56 -20.47
N PRO A 766 37.20 27.87 -20.66
CA PRO A 766 37.87 27.17 -19.57
C PRO A 766 38.58 28.14 -18.62
N ALA A 767 38.42 27.92 -17.31
CA ALA A 767 39.05 28.72 -16.26
C ALA A 767 40.57 28.49 -16.13
N GLY A 768 41.11 27.47 -16.80
CA GLY A 768 42.54 27.13 -16.84
C GLY A 768 42.84 26.06 -17.91
N PRO A 769 44.11 25.72 -18.17
CA PRO A 769 44.50 24.81 -19.26
C PRO A 769 43.96 23.38 -19.06
N ASN A 770 43.71 22.99 -17.80
CA ASN A 770 43.21 21.67 -17.41
C ASN A 770 41.69 21.63 -17.16
N THR A 771 40.96 22.72 -17.42
CA THR A 771 39.50 22.72 -17.28
C THR A 771 38.88 22.05 -18.51
N ILE A 772 38.26 20.89 -18.29
CA ILE A 772 37.71 20.03 -19.35
C ILE A 772 36.18 20.07 -19.40
N CYS A 773 35.51 20.45 -18.31
CA CYS A 773 34.05 20.46 -18.22
C CYS A 773 33.50 21.87 -17.93
N CYS A 774 32.31 22.18 -18.46
CA CYS A 774 31.68 23.49 -18.34
C CYS A 774 31.15 23.80 -16.93
N SER A 775 30.90 22.76 -16.12
CA SER A 775 30.40 22.90 -14.77
C SER A 775 30.99 21.83 -13.84
N ARG A 776 30.93 22.10 -12.54
CA ARG A 776 31.35 21.17 -11.48
C ARG A 776 30.52 19.87 -11.50
N GLU A 777 29.26 19.96 -11.88
CA GLU A 777 28.38 18.80 -12.08
C GLU A 777 28.83 17.95 -13.27
N CYS A 778 29.17 18.57 -14.41
CA CYS A 778 29.69 17.84 -15.56
C CYS A 778 31.04 17.18 -15.24
N ALA A 779 31.90 17.85 -14.47
CA ALA A 779 33.15 17.24 -13.97
C ALA A 779 32.88 16.02 -13.07
N GLY A 780 31.89 16.12 -12.17
CA GLY A 780 31.46 15.00 -11.31
C GLY A 780 30.93 13.81 -12.11
N ARG A 781 30.09 14.05 -13.12
CA ARG A 781 29.58 12.98 -14.00
C ARG A 781 30.69 12.29 -14.79
N ARG A 782 31.65 13.05 -15.34
CA ARG A 782 32.81 12.49 -16.04
C ARG A 782 33.66 11.62 -15.13
N GLN A 783 33.91 12.06 -13.91
CA GLN A 783 34.69 11.30 -12.93
C GLN A 783 33.98 9.99 -12.55
N ALA A 784 32.66 10.02 -12.36
CA ALA A 784 31.89 8.81 -12.05
C ALA A 784 31.94 7.76 -13.17
N VAL A 785 31.95 8.18 -14.44
CA VAL A 785 32.09 7.29 -15.60
C VAL A 785 33.48 6.65 -15.63
N LEU A 786 34.55 7.45 -15.48
CA LEU A 786 35.93 6.96 -15.45
C LEU A 786 36.19 6.00 -14.26
N ASP A 787 35.62 6.31 -13.09
CA ASP A 787 35.73 5.46 -11.89
C ASP A 787 34.94 4.16 -12.04
N LYS A 788 33.91 4.13 -12.88
CA LYS A 788 33.16 2.91 -13.22
C LYS A 788 33.95 2.05 -14.20
N GLU A 789 34.44 2.63 -15.29
CA GLU A 789 35.27 1.92 -16.29
C GLU A 789 36.52 1.31 -15.66
N ARG A 790 37.20 2.05 -14.77
CA ARG A 790 38.38 1.54 -14.07
C ARG A 790 38.05 0.37 -13.14
N ARG A 791 36.90 0.40 -12.46
CA ARG A 791 36.43 -0.71 -11.61
C ARG A 791 36.05 -1.93 -12.43
N ASP A 792 35.42 -1.73 -13.59
CA ASP A 792 34.99 -2.81 -14.46
C ASP A 792 36.19 -3.46 -15.16
N GLN A 793 37.20 -2.69 -15.58
CA GLN A 793 38.48 -3.22 -16.09
C GLN A 793 39.26 -4.01 -15.03
N LEU A 794 39.35 -3.52 -13.79
CA LEU A 794 39.98 -4.26 -12.69
C LEU A 794 39.23 -5.55 -12.31
N ARG A 795 37.90 -5.55 -12.45
CA ARG A 795 37.09 -6.77 -12.25
C ARG A 795 37.27 -7.77 -13.37
N ALA A 796 37.34 -7.30 -14.62
CA ALA A 796 37.57 -8.16 -15.77
C ALA A 796 38.97 -8.79 -15.75
N SER A 797 40.01 -8.02 -15.36
CA SER A 797 41.36 -8.56 -15.22
C SER A 797 41.45 -9.58 -14.08
N ALA A 798 40.85 -9.29 -12.92
CA ALA A 798 40.83 -10.21 -11.78
C ALA A 798 40.01 -11.49 -12.05
N ALA A 799 38.95 -11.42 -12.85
CA ALA A 799 38.18 -12.60 -13.27
C ALA A 799 38.93 -13.44 -14.31
N ALA A 800 39.68 -12.80 -15.23
CA ALA A 800 40.50 -13.49 -16.22
C ALA A 800 41.67 -14.25 -15.57
N GLU A 801 42.33 -13.67 -14.56
CA GLU A 801 43.39 -14.34 -13.80
C GLU A 801 42.90 -15.55 -12.99
N ARG A 802 41.59 -15.64 -12.70
CA ARG A 802 40.96 -16.68 -11.87
C ARG A 802 40.08 -17.65 -12.67
N GLY A 803 40.32 -17.78 -13.98
CA GLY A 803 39.60 -18.74 -14.83
C GLY A 803 38.09 -18.47 -14.97
N GLY A 804 37.67 -17.20 -14.88
CA GLY A 804 36.27 -16.78 -14.98
C GLY A 804 35.53 -16.66 -13.65
N HIS A 805 36.20 -16.89 -12.51
CA HIS A 805 35.60 -16.76 -11.19
C HIS A 805 35.91 -15.41 -10.53
N LEU A 806 34.86 -14.72 -10.04
CA LEU A 806 34.97 -13.36 -9.51
C LEU A 806 35.62 -13.30 -8.11
N TYR A 807 35.65 -14.43 -7.38
CA TYR A 807 36.13 -14.55 -6.00
C TYR A 807 36.99 -15.81 -5.81
N ASP A 808 37.86 -15.83 -4.81
CA ASP A 808 38.74 -16.97 -4.50
C ASP A 808 37.96 -18.17 -3.96
N ALA A 809 38.50 -19.39 -4.14
CA ALA A 809 37.89 -20.61 -3.59
C ALA A 809 37.90 -20.59 -2.05
N VAL A 810 36.74 -20.86 -1.45
CA VAL A 810 36.57 -20.90 0.01
C VAL A 810 36.07 -22.28 0.42
N SER A 811 36.50 -22.78 1.58
CA SER A 811 35.98 -24.03 2.14
C SER A 811 34.57 -23.84 2.71
N CYS A 812 33.64 -24.74 2.37
CA CYS A 812 32.31 -24.75 2.93
C CYS A 812 32.36 -25.00 4.44
N LYS A 813 31.75 -24.11 5.24
CA LYS A 813 31.76 -24.22 6.71
C LYS A 813 31.04 -25.45 7.27
N TYR A 814 30.23 -26.14 6.47
CA TYR A 814 29.50 -27.33 6.90
C TYR A 814 30.17 -28.62 6.39
N CYS A 815 30.30 -28.80 5.08
CA CYS A 815 30.82 -30.05 4.49
C CYS A 815 32.32 -30.02 4.17
N GLY A 816 33.02 -28.90 4.38
CA GLY A 816 34.45 -28.77 4.13
C GLY A 816 34.86 -28.67 2.65
N LYS A 817 33.98 -28.93 1.68
CA LYS A 817 34.30 -28.87 0.25
C LYS A 817 34.70 -27.45 -0.19
N LEU A 818 35.77 -27.35 -0.97
CA LEU A 818 36.19 -26.10 -1.62
C LEU A 818 35.22 -25.74 -2.75
N PHE A 819 34.77 -24.48 -2.79
CA PHE A 819 33.90 -23.96 -3.84
C PHE A 819 34.18 -22.49 -4.12
N TYR A 820 33.85 -22.03 -5.33
CA TYR A 820 33.95 -20.62 -5.71
C TYR A 820 32.64 -19.89 -5.35
N PRO A 821 32.65 -18.91 -4.44
CA PRO A 821 31.45 -18.21 -4.04
C PRO A 821 30.95 -17.30 -5.16
N LYS A 822 29.62 -17.18 -5.32
CA LYS A 822 29.00 -16.25 -6.27
C LYS A 822 28.84 -14.84 -5.69
N GLN A 823 28.95 -14.70 -4.38
CA GLN A 823 28.83 -13.44 -3.63
C GLN A 823 29.93 -13.35 -2.57
N PRO A 824 30.38 -12.13 -2.17
CA PRO A 824 31.55 -11.94 -1.29
C PRO A 824 31.49 -12.66 0.06
N ASN A 825 30.28 -12.97 0.55
CA ASN A 825 30.05 -13.52 1.89
C ASN A 825 29.44 -14.93 1.86
N GLN A 826 29.47 -15.61 0.71
CA GLN A 826 28.93 -16.97 0.63
C GLN A 826 29.91 -17.97 1.28
N VAL A 827 29.49 -18.57 2.39
CA VAL A 827 30.30 -19.50 3.20
C VAL A 827 29.83 -20.97 3.15
N TYR A 828 28.75 -21.24 2.39
CA TYR A 828 28.20 -22.58 2.18
C TYR A 828 28.07 -22.88 0.69
N CYS A 829 28.45 -24.10 0.28
CA CYS A 829 28.47 -24.52 -1.12
C CYS A 829 27.09 -24.81 -1.72
N SER A 830 26.09 -25.12 -0.89
CA SER A 830 24.71 -25.39 -1.29
C SER A 830 23.72 -24.86 -0.24
N ASP A 831 22.45 -24.66 -0.64
CA ASP A 831 21.38 -24.25 0.28
C ASP A 831 21.11 -25.30 1.37
N GLU A 832 21.34 -26.57 1.07
CA GLU A 832 21.26 -27.66 2.04
C GLU A 832 22.37 -27.54 3.10
N CYS A 833 23.62 -27.30 2.68
CA CYS A 833 24.74 -27.03 3.60
C CYS A 833 24.52 -25.76 4.42
N ARG A 834 23.85 -24.74 3.85
CA ARG A 834 23.48 -23.53 4.57
C ARG A 834 22.46 -23.82 5.66
N THR A 835 21.45 -24.63 5.35
CA THR A 835 20.38 -24.97 6.28
C THR A 835 20.91 -25.80 7.44
N ASN A 836 21.66 -26.86 7.13
CA ASN A 836 22.24 -27.75 8.14
C ASN A 836 23.35 -27.07 8.94
N GLY A 837 24.23 -26.32 8.28
CA GLY A 837 25.29 -25.56 8.95
C GLY A 837 24.77 -24.41 9.82
N SER A 838 23.67 -23.77 9.44
CA SER A 838 23.02 -22.74 10.26
C SER A 838 22.29 -23.36 11.45
N PHE A 839 21.70 -24.54 11.29
CA PHE A 839 21.12 -25.31 12.40
C PHE A 839 22.20 -25.74 13.41
N MET A 840 23.31 -26.32 12.92
CA MET A 840 24.45 -26.73 13.75
C MET A 840 25.06 -25.54 14.51
N MET A 841 25.23 -24.37 13.87
CA MET A 841 25.72 -23.15 14.55
C MET A 841 24.77 -22.64 15.65
N ARG A 842 23.46 -22.84 15.48
CA ARG A 842 22.45 -22.28 16.37
C ARG A 842 22.13 -23.17 17.56
N TYR A 843 22.27 -24.48 17.39
CA TYR A 843 21.87 -25.48 18.39
C TYR A 843 22.97 -26.45 18.80
N GLY A 844 24.15 -26.41 18.19
CA GLY A 844 25.32 -27.20 18.58
C GLY A 844 25.28 -28.69 18.22
N HIS A 845 24.23 -29.14 17.54
CA HIS A 845 24.02 -30.56 17.19
C HIS A 845 23.63 -30.72 15.72
N ASP A 846 24.10 -31.81 15.11
CA ASP A 846 23.73 -32.20 13.75
C ASP A 846 22.31 -32.77 13.76
N PRO A 847 21.35 -32.18 13.02
CA PRO A 847 19.99 -32.70 12.95
C PRO A 847 19.89 -34.12 12.35
N ALA A 848 20.94 -34.60 11.67
CA ALA A 848 21.01 -35.98 11.17
C ALA A 848 21.55 -36.99 12.22
N ALA A 849 22.22 -36.53 13.28
CA ALA A 849 22.77 -37.40 14.32
C ALA A 849 21.72 -37.69 15.41
N LYS A 850 21.41 -38.98 15.63
CA LYS A 850 20.36 -39.44 16.55
C LYS A 850 20.74 -39.40 18.04
N GLU A 851 21.97 -39.02 18.39
CA GLU A 851 22.44 -38.89 19.77
C GLU A 851 22.55 -37.40 20.19
N GLY A 852 21.91 -37.03 21.29
CA GLY A 852 21.98 -35.67 21.86
C GLY A 852 20.92 -34.66 21.37
N HIS A 853 19.81 -35.13 20.78
CA HIS A 853 18.73 -34.25 20.33
C HIS A 853 18.11 -33.49 21.53
N PRO A 854 17.91 -32.15 21.46
CA PRO A 854 17.59 -31.29 22.61
C PRO A 854 16.19 -31.50 23.23
N TYR A 855 15.39 -32.41 22.69
CA TYR A 855 14.03 -32.69 23.15
C TYR A 855 13.85 -34.20 23.28
N ASN A 856 13.30 -34.65 24.41
CA ASN A 856 12.97 -36.07 24.63
C ASN A 856 12.01 -36.60 23.53
N LYS A 857 12.10 -37.90 23.24
CA LYS A 857 11.13 -38.59 22.38
C LYS A 857 9.70 -38.34 22.87
N ARG A 858 8.81 -38.07 21.93
CA ARG A 858 7.38 -37.86 22.19
C ARG A 858 6.55 -38.85 21.41
N ILE A 859 5.39 -39.18 21.95
CA ILE A 859 4.38 -39.99 21.27
C ILE A 859 3.55 -39.07 20.38
N CYS A 860 3.41 -39.43 19.11
CA CYS A 860 2.58 -38.71 18.15
C CYS A 860 1.11 -38.78 18.57
N ILE A 861 0.45 -37.63 18.70
CA ILE A 861 -0.96 -37.55 19.12
C ILE A 861 -1.97 -38.12 18.11
N HIS A 862 -1.53 -38.38 16.87
CA HIS A 862 -2.38 -38.94 15.82
C HIS A 862 -2.19 -40.45 15.64
N CYS A 863 -0.93 -40.90 15.47
CA CYS A 863 -0.63 -42.30 15.15
C CYS A 863 0.01 -43.10 16.28
N GLY A 864 0.26 -42.48 17.45
CA GLY A 864 0.83 -43.16 18.62
C GLY A 864 2.30 -43.55 18.50
N LYS A 865 3.00 -43.21 17.40
CA LYS A 865 4.43 -43.54 17.22
C LYS A 865 5.34 -42.60 18.02
N GLU A 866 6.38 -43.15 18.63
CA GLU A 866 7.47 -42.35 19.21
C GLU A 866 8.29 -41.65 18.13
N PHE A 867 8.57 -40.36 18.29
CA PHE A 867 9.38 -39.57 17.36
C PHE A 867 10.18 -38.48 18.08
N TRP A 868 11.21 -37.98 17.42
CA TRP A 868 12.00 -36.83 17.88
C TRP A 868 11.39 -35.52 17.37
N PRO A 869 10.94 -34.61 18.26
CA PRO A 869 10.20 -33.44 17.83
C PRO A 869 11.12 -32.33 17.32
N ALA A 870 10.83 -31.79 16.12
CA ALA A 870 11.62 -30.71 15.51
C ALA A 870 11.62 -29.37 16.30
N GLY A 871 10.75 -29.24 17.32
CA GLY A 871 10.68 -28.09 18.22
C GLY A 871 9.89 -28.43 19.50
N PRO A 872 9.87 -27.52 20.49
CA PRO A 872 9.28 -27.80 21.81
C PRO A 872 7.77 -28.04 21.78
N ASN A 873 7.09 -27.58 20.71
CA ASN A 873 5.65 -27.67 20.54
C ASN A 873 5.20 -28.68 19.46
N THR A 874 6.11 -29.43 18.86
CA THR A 874 5.76 -30.42 17.84
C THR A 874 5.08 -31.63 18.52
N LYS A 875 3.84 -31.92 18.12
CA LYS A 875 3.01 -33.00 18.70
C LYS A 875 2.74 -34.18 17.75
N THR A 876 3.05 -34.02 16.46
CA THR A 876 2.85 -35.04 15.42
C THR A 876 4.17 -35.43 14.75
N CYS A 877 4.31 -36.70 14.39
CA CYS A 877 5.57 -37.24 13.84
C CYS A 877 5.84 -36.89 12.38
N SER A 878 4.82 -36.48 11.63
CA SER A 878 4.92 -36.05 10.24
C SER A 878 3.86 -34.98 9.94
N GLU A 879 4.03 -34.27 8.82
CA GLU A 879 3.02 -33.34 8.29
C GLU A 879 1.72 -34.07 7.96
N ASP A 880 1.78 -35.28 7.41
CA ASP A 880 0.59 -36.10 7.13
C ASP A 880 -0.22 -36.41 8.40
N CYS A 881 0.46 -36.76 9.50
CA CYS A 881 -0.18 -36.96 10.81
C CYS A 881 -0.77 -35.66 11.38
N SER A 882 -0.13 -34.51 11.12
CA SER A 882 -0.66 -33.21 11.51
C SER A 882 -1.94 -32.86 10.74
N HIS A 883 -1.92 -33.09 9.43
CA HIS A 883 -3.04 -32.85 8.55
C HIS A 883 -4.23 -33.76 8.87
N ALA A 884 -3.98 -35.07 9.06
CA ALA A 884 -5.02 -36.03 9.42
C ALA A 884 -5.63 -35.75 10.80
N HIS A 885 -4.83 -35.35 11.80
CA HIS A 885 -5.33 -34.92 13.10
C HIS A 885 -6.17 -33.64 13.01
N GLY A 886 -5.77 -32.70 12.15
CA GLY A 886 -6.56 -31.50 11.86
C GLY A 886 -7.92 -31.83 11.24
N ILE A 887 -7.98 -32.79 10.31
CA ILE A 887 -9.25 -33.27 9.72
C ILE A 887 -10.13 -33.92 10.78
N GLN A 888 -9.56 -34.75 11.66
CA GLN A 888 -10.31 -35.38 12.75
C GLN A 888 -10.90 -34.36 13.71
N LYS A 889 -10.11 -33.37 14.17
CA LYS A 889 -10.60 -32.25 15.00
C LYS A 889 -11.71 -31.45 14.35
N MET A 890 -11.63 -31.23 13.03
CA MET A 890 -12.68 -30.55 12.26
C MET A 890 -13.98 -31.35 12.17
N ARG A 891 -13.89 -32.69 12.13
CA ARG A 891 -15.07 -33.58 12.18
C ARG A 891 -15.69 -33.57 13.58
N GLU A 892 -14.90 -33.77 14.62
CA GLU A 892 -15.34 -33.68 16.02
C GLU A 892 -16.02 -32.33 16.34
N TRP A 893 -15.47 -31.22 15.84
CA TRP A 893 -16.08 -29.90 16.00
C TRP A 893 -17.42 -29.77 15.24
N ARG A 894 -17.55 -30.36 14.05
CA ARG A 894 -18.81 -30.37 13.31
C ARG A 894 -19.87 -31.24 13.97
N ASP A 895 -19.47 -32.37 14.56
CA ASP A 895 -20.37 -33.28 15.25
C ASP A 895 -20.86 -32.65 16.57
N ALA A 896 -19.98 -32.00 17.33
CA ALA A 896 -20.36 -31.21 18.51
C ALA A 896 -21.27 -30.01 18.18
N GLN A 897 -21.10 -29.38 17.01
CA GLN A 897 -22.01 -28.35 16.50
C GLN A 897 -23.37 -28.92 16.05
N LYS A 898 -23.43 -30.22 15.73
CA LYS A 898 -24.66 -30.93 15.38
C LYS A 898 -25.46 -31.29 16.64
N GLU A 899 -24.79 -31.76 17.69
CA GLU A 899 -25.40 -32.01 19.01
C GLU A 899 -25.96 -30.73 19.64
N LEU A 900 -25.27 -29.59 19.48
CA LEU A 900 -25.78 -28.27 19.93
C LEU A 900 -26.98 -27.74 19.11
N ARG A 901 -27.33 -28.39 17.98
CA ARG A 901 -28.43 -27.99 17.09
C ARG A 901 -29.65 -28.90 17.16
N GLU A 902 -29.64 -29.94 18.00
CA GLU A 902 -30.85 -30.71 18.34
C GLU A 902 -31.47 -30.09 19.61
N PRO A 903 -32.61 -29.35 19.51
CA PRO A 903 -33.30 -28.87 20.69
C PRO A 903 -34.16 -29.98 21.29
N GLU A 904 -34.12 -30.07 22.62
CA GLU A 904 -35.11 -30.75 23.45
C GLU A 904 -36.53 -30.37 23.02
N ILE A 905 -37.21 -31.29 22.32
CA ILE A 905 -38.67 -31.35 22.29
C ILE A 905 -39.04 -32.63 23.06
N SER A 906 -38.93 -32.57 24.38
CA SER A 906 -39.64 -33.47 25.28
C SER A 906 -39.75 -32.82 26.66
N GLY A 907 -40.93 -32.27 26.94
CA GLY A 907 -41.40 -32.06 28.31
C GLY A 907 -41.67 -30.61 28.71
N ALA A 908 -42.87 -30.11 28.40
CA ALA A 908 -43.75 -29.39 29.33
C ALA A 908 -44.89 -28.69 28.57
N ALA A 909 -46.03 -29.38 28.46
CA ALA A 909 -47.34 -28.75 28.41
C ALA A 909 -48.29 -29.62 29.22
N VAL A 910 -48.43 -29.21 30.49
CA VAL A 910 -49.68 -29.25 31.26
C VAL A 910 -50.48 -28.04 30.81
#